data_AF-A0A0M8WKG0-F1
#
_entry.id   AF-A0A0M8WKG0-F1
#
_cell.length_a   1.000
_cell.length_b   1.000
_cell.length_c   1.000
_cell.angle_alpha   90.00
_cell.angle_beta   90.00
_cell.angle_gamma   90.00
#
_symmetry.space_group_name_H-M   'P 1'
#
loop_
_entity.id
_entity.type
_entity.pdbx_description
1 polymer ?
#
loop_
_entity_poly.entity_id
_entity_poly.type
_entity_poly.pdbx_seq_one_letter_code
_entity_poly.pdbx_strand_id
1 'polypeptide(L)'
;MGIPLSRVAALAAAALCLVTTVSATTSAGAAACGTSNVALNRPATASSTENGGTPAAAAVDGNAGTRWSSQFSDPQWLQVDLGSTQQVCRVTLSWEGAYGKAFQVQVSDNAADSGSWRNVYSTSTGTGGTQALDVSGSGRYVRVLGTQRGTGYGYSLWELGVNTTTDPTGVPPTDPRNPDFGPNVFVYGPGSSQSEMQSRLDAISAQMKTNQFGPQRYAVLFKPGSYDADVNLRFYTQVAGLGLNPDDVNINGHIRVEADWLQQGDDPNNLGNATQNFWRGAENLSVTLPANQIERWAVSQATAYRRMHLRGQAHLWNGYDGWASGGLIVDSKIDGVVVSGSQQQFLTRNSNLAGGWSGSVWNMVFAGTQGAPPDHFPNPSHTTVDTSPVTREKPFLYLDGTGEYRVFLPALRTNSRGTSWENGNPGSSVSLADFFVVKSGTPVTTINAALAQGKHLLLTPGVHQVDDTIRVTRPNTVVLGLGLATLTPTTGRAALSTSDVDGVRLAGFLVDAGVQNSPVLLEIGDSGAADHTANPTSLHDVYLRVGGSQAGKATVSMRVNSRNTIIDHTWVWRADHGAGVSWTANPGQNGVVVNGDNVTAYGLFVEHYQQYNLVWNGNGGRVYLYQNELPYDPPNQAAWMNGSKRGWAGYKVADSVTTHQAFGVGVYCFNQANPSVVTDNAFEAPNRPGVRFTHLVAVSLGGVGTIANVINGTGGQADLANQIRYVVNYP
;
A
#
# COMPACT_ATOMS: atom_id res chain seq x y z
N MET A 1 -54.90 -10.51 69.61
CA MET A 1 -53.89 -11.35 70.29
C MET A 1 -52.54 -10.98 69.67
N GLY A 2 -51.84 -9.95 70.15
CA GLY A 2 -50.91 -9.94 71.29
C GLY A 2 -49.54 -10.48 70.82
N ILE A 3 -48.37 -9.83 70.85
CA ILE A 3 -47.75 -8.66 71.55
C ILE A 3 -46.47 -8.33 70.67
N PRO A 4 -45.72 -7.20 70.74
CA PRO A 4 -45.99 -5.76 70.50
C PRO A 4 -44.90 -5.04 69.60
N LEU A 5 -44.95 -3.69 69.52
CA LEU A 5 -43.85 -2.66 69.60
C LEU A 5 -42.47 -2.96 68.95
N SER A 6 -41.73 -2.06 68.29
CA SER A 6 -41.67 -0.59 68.28
C SER A 6 -40.63 -0.11 67.24
N ARG A 7 -40.83 1.15 66.82
CA ARG A 7 -39.93 2.13 66.18
C ARG A 7 -38.42 2.00 66.50
N VAL A 8 -37.56 2.39 65.56
CA VAL A 8 -36.66 3.58 65.58
C VAL A 8 -35.59 3.47 64.48
N ALA A 9 -35.27 4.63 63.89
CA ALA A 9 -34.31 4.88 62.82
C ALA A 9 -32.90 4.28 63.03
N ALA A 10 -32.27 3.85 61.95
CA ALA A 10 -30.85 3.54 61.89
C ALA A 10 -30.15 4.42 60.84
N LEU A 11 -29.05 5.03 61.29
CA LEU A 11 -28.17 5.92 60.56
C LEU A 11 -27.57 5.26 59.30
N ALA A 12 -27.45 6.03 58.22
CA ALA A 12 -26.60 5.70 57.09
C ALA A 12 -25.13 5.99 57.44
N ALA A 13 -24.30 4.94 57.49
CA ALA A 13 -22.85 5.06 57.52
C ALA A 13 -22.33 5.03 56.07
N ALA A 14 -21.74 6.13 55.62
CA ALA A 14 -21.02 6.20 54.36
C ALA A 14 -19.64 5.53 54.52
N ALA A 15 -19.45 4.38 53.88
CA ALA A 15 -18.14 3.76 53.72
C ALA A 15 -17.47 4.32 52.45
N LEU A 16 -16.49 5.20 52.64
CA LEU A 16 -15.63 5.72 51.58
C LEU A 16 -14.61 4.63 51.20
N CYS A 17 -14.91 3.83 50.18
CA CYS A 17 -13.95 2.90 49.59
C CYS A 17 -12.89 3.70 48.81
N LEU A 18 -11.71 3.87 49.42
CA LEU A 18 -10.53 4.40 48.78
C LEU A 18 -10.01 3.34 47.78
N VAL A 19 -10.39 3.47 46.51
CA VAL A 19 -9.82 2.65 45.43
C VAL A 19 -8.43 3.19 45.13
N THR A 20 -7.39 2.57 45.71
CA THR A 20 -6.02 2.79 45.29
C THR A 20 -5.82 2.17 43.91
N THR A 21 -5.86 2.99 42.87
CA THR A 21 -5.40 2.61 41.54
C THR A 21 -3.89 2.37 41.62
N VAL A 22 -3.49 1.11 41.70
CA VAL A 22 -2.10 0.73 41.41
C VAL A 22 -1.93 0.88 39.90
N SER A 23 -1.43 2.04 39.48
CA SER A 23 -0.89 2.22 38.14
C SER A 23 0.30 1.29 38.01
N ALA A 24 0.10 0.12 37.41
CA ALA A 24 1.19 -0.70 36.93
C ALA A 24 1.83 0.04 35.76
N THR A 25 2.82 0.88 36.06
CA THR A 25 3.78 1.35 35.07
C THR A 25 4.54 0.10 34.60
N THR A 26 4.13 -0.46 33.47
CA THR A 26 5.01 -1.32 32.68
C THR A 26 6.18 -0.43 32.26
N SER A 27 7.26 -0.45 33.03
CA SER A 27 8.54 0.07 32.57
C SER A 27 8.87 -0.68 31.30
N ALA A 28 8.80 0.00 30.14
CA ALA A 28 9.52 -0.45 28.97
C ALA A 28 10.96 -0.68 29.43
N GLY A 29 11.39 -1.94 29.51
CA GLY A 29 12.74 -2.27 29.96
C GLY A 29 13.71 -1.48 29.08
N ALA A 30 14.56 -0.66 29.70
CA ALA A 30 15.58 0.07 28.97
C ALA A 30 16.38 -0.94 28.13
N ALA A 31 16.48 -0.71 26.82
CA ALA A 31 17.17 -1.60 25.92
C ALA A 31 18.60 -1.83 26.43
N ALA A 32 18.93 -3.08 26.75
CA ALA A 32 20.26 -3.42 27.24
C ALA A 32 21.28 -3.36 26.10
N CYS A 33 22.52 -2.98 26.42
CA CYS A 33 23.61 -3.06 25.45
C CYS A 33 23.94 -4.53 25.20
N GLY A 34 23.83 -4.96 23.94
CA GLY A 34 24.11 -6.34 23.53
C GLY A 34 25.56 -6.73 23.75
N THR A 35 25.82 -8.03 23.80
CA THR A 35 27.19 -8.57 23.96
C THR A 35 27.86 -8.93 22.63
N SER A 36 27.11 -8.98 21.53
CA SER A 36 27.63 -9.32 20.20
C SER A 36 28.42 -8.16 19.59
N ASN A 37 29.61 -8.45 19.04
CA ASN A 37 30.39 -7.50 18.26
C ASN A 37 29.85 -7.45 16.82
N VAL A 38 29.07 -6.42 16.48
CA VAL A 38 28.48 -6.25 15.15
C VAL A 38 29.48 -5.79 14.08
N ALA A 39 30.69 -5.38 14.48
CA ALA A 39 31.77 -5.01 13.57
C ALA A 39 32.60 -6.21 13.08
N LEU A 40 32.48 -7.38 13.73
CA LEU A 40 33.26 -8.57 13.39
C LEU A 40 33.04 -8.98 11.92
N ASN A 41 34.13 -9.15 11.17
CA ASN A 41 34.19 -9.49 9.75
C ASN A 41 33.46 -8.52 8.81
N ARG A 42 33.20 -7.28 9.27
CA ARG A 42 32.58 -6.24 8.44
C ARG A 42 33.63 -5.54 7.55
N PRO A 43 33.22 -4.99 6.40
CA PRO A 43 34.10 -4.16 5.58
C PRO A 43 34.66 -2.97 6.39
N ALA A 44 35.98 -2.82 6.39
CA ALA A 44 36.68 -1.73 7.07
C ALA A 44 37.62 -0.99 6.11
N THR A 45 37.71 0.33 6.25
CA THR A 45 38.63 1.20 5.52
C THR A 45 39.37 2.11 6.50
N ALA A 46 40.49 2.68 6.08
CA ALA A 46 41.30 3.57 6.89
C ALA A 46 41.89 4.69 6.04
N SER A 47 42.30 5.79 6.69
CA SER A 47 43.01 6.90 6.02
C SER A 47 44.36 6.49 5.45
N SER A 48 45.01 5.51 6.08
CA SER A 48 46.27 4.95 5.61
C SER A 48 46.55 3.60 6.26
N THR A 49 47.57 2.92 5.75
CA THR A 49 48.16 1.71 6.34
C THR A 49 49.67 1.88 6.44
N GLU A 50 50.29 1.41 7.53
CA GLU A 50 51.76 1.41 7.71
C GLU A 50 52.45 0.61 6.58
N ASN A 51 51.89 -0.57 6.27
CA ASN A 51 52.33 -1.47 5.20
C ASN A 51 51.23 -2.50 4.87
N GLY A 52 51.46 -3.34 3.85
CA GLY A 52 50.48 -4.34 3.41
C GLY A 52 50.11 -5.44 4.42
N GLY A 53 50.91 -5.64 5.47
CA GLY A 53 50.66 -6.62 6.53
C GLY A 53 49.78 -6.09 7.68
N THR A 54 49.37 -4.82 7.64
CA THR A 54 48.56 -4.18 8.69
C THR A 54 47.30 -3.48 8.14
N PRO A 55 46.46 -4.20 7.35
CA PRO A 55 45.30 -3.61 6.68
C PRO A 55 44.19 -3.23 7.68
N ALA A 56 43.26 -2.36 7.27
CA ALA A 56 42.09 -1.97 8.07
C ALA A 56 41.24 -3.18 8.52
N ALA A 57 41.11 -4.19 7.64
CA ALA A 57 40.35 -5.40 7.92
C ALA A 57 40.90 -6.21 9.11
N ALA A 58 42.19 -6.07 9.44
CA ALA A 58 42.83 -6.78 10.53
C ALA A 58 42.46 -6.25 11.93
N ALA A 59 41.74 -5.13 12.01
CA ALA A 59 41.20 -4.61 13.27
C ALA A 59 39.75 -5.06 13.52
N VAL A 60 39.17 -5.90 12.68
CA VAL A 60 37.79 -6.37 12.81
C VAL A 60 37.65 -7.86 12.49
N ASP A 61 38.74 -8.62 12.50
CA ASP A 61 38.76 -10.04 12.10
C ASP A 61 38.58 -11.01 13.29
N GLY A 62 38.60 -10.49 14.52
CA GLY A 62 38.47 -11.27 15.75
C GLY A 62 39.76 -11.96 16.19
N ASN A 63 40.90 -11.62 15.59
CA ASN A 63 42.19 -12.24 15.86
C ASN A 63 43.14 -11.24 16.54
N ALA A 64 43.36 -11.46 17.84
CA ALA A 64 44.26 -10.62 18.65
C ALA A 64 45.75 -10.67 18.24
N GLY A 65 46.13 -11.45 17.23
CA GLY A 65 47.48 -11.50 16.65
C GLY A 65 47.66 -10.67 15.38
N THR A 66 46.59 -10.08 14.81
CA THR A 66 46.60 -9.25 13.60
C THR A 66 46.14 -7.83 13.94
N ARG A 67 46.67 -6.80 13.26
CA ARG A 67 46.38 -5.39 13.59
C ARG A 67 46.23 -4.53 12.35
N TRP A 68 45.38 -3.51 12.44
CA TRP A 68 45.53 -2.32 11.60
C TRP A 68 46.61 -1.40 12.18
N SER A 69 47.38 -0.76 11.31
CA SER A 69 48.35 0.27 11.69
C SER A 69 48.32 1.42 10.69
N SER A 70 48.33 2.66 11.15
CA SER A 70 48.38 3.84 10.28
C SER A 70 49.81 4.26 9.92
N GLN A 71 49.93 5.17 8.96
CA GLN A 71 51.12 6.00 8.79
C GLN A 71 51.37 6.88 10.02
N PHE A 72 52.62 7.36 10.18
CA PHE A 72 53.10 7.99 11.41
C PHE A 72 52.84 9.50 11.40
N SER A 73 51.59 9.88 11.17
CA SER A 73 51.14 11.27 11.13
C SER A 73 49.79 11.43 11.83
N ASP A 74 49.43 12.67 12.11
CA ASP A 74 48.15 13.05 12.73
C ASP A 74 47.43 14.03 11.79
N PRO A 75 46.10 13.90 11.57
CA PRO A 75 45.20 12.86 12.07
C PRO A 75 45.21 11.59 11.21
N GLN A 76 44.71 10.47 11.77
CA GLN A 76 44.44 9.21 11.06
C GLN A 76 43.13 8.62 11.54
N TRP A 77 42.46 7.81 10.71
CA TRP A 77 41.20 7.17 11.07
C TRP A 77 41.10 5.74 10.55
N LEU A 78 40.30 4.94 11.27
CA LEU A 78 39.79 3.62 10.88
C LEU A 78 38.26 3.67 10.97
N GLN A 79 37.56 3.14 9.96
CA GLN A 79 36.11 3.04 9.98
C GLN A 79 35.62 1.65 9.57
N VAL A 80 34.45 1.27 10.06
CA VAL A 80 33.77 0.01 9.73
C VAL A 80 32.34 0.26 9.25
N ASP A 81 31.88 -0.50 8.25
CA ASP A 81 30.51 -0.53 7.75
C ASP A 81 29.69 -1.63 8.44
N LEU A 82 28.75 -1.25 9.31
CA LEU A 82 27.86 -2.19 10.02
C LEU A 82 26.77 -2.79 9.11
N GLY A 83 26.70 -2.39 7.84
CA GLY A 83 25.75 -2.84 6.81
C GLY A 83 24.37 -2.19 6.89
N SER A 84 23.95 -1.70 8.05
CA SER A 84 22.73 -0.91 8.24
C SER A 84 22.89 0.02 9.44
N THR A 85 22.03 1.04 9.54
CA THR A 85 22.03 1.95 10.69
C THR A 85 21.68 1.20 11.97
N GLN A 86 22.55 1.29 12.97
CA GLN A 86 22.41 0.62 14.26
C GLN A 86 22.53 1.62 15.42
N GLN A 87 21.78 1.38 16.50
CA GLN A 87 21.96 2.13 17.76
C GLN A 87 23.17 1.57 18.50
N VAL A 88 24.31 2.26 18.42
CA VAL A 88 25.56 1.88 19.07
C VAL A 88 25.49 2.28 20.55
N CYS A 89 25.77 1.32 21.43
CA CYS A 89 25.78 1.51 22.88
C CYS A 89 27.17 1.34 23.50
N ARG A 90 28.08 0.64 22.82
CA ARG A 90 29.46 0.47 23.27
C ARG A 90 30.41 0.30 22.10
N VAL A 91 31.60 0.88 22.24
CA VAL A 91 32.74 0.67 21.35
C VAL A 91 33.93 0.21 22.17
N THR A 92 34.51 -0.93 21.80
CA THR A 92 35.68 -1.51 22.46
C THR A 92 36.90 -1.33 21.54
N LEU A 93 37.92 -0.65 22.02
CA LEU A 93 39.17 -0.43 21.30
C LEU A 93 40.26 -1.25 21.97
N SER A 94 40.83 -2.22 21.26
CA SER A 94 42.02 -2.95 21.72
C SER A 94 43.24 -2.39 21.01
N TRP A 95 43.90 -1.42 21.65
CA TRP A 95 45.11 -0.81 21.11
C TRP A 95 46.31 -1.75 21.20
N GLU A 96 47.22 -1.62 20.23
CA GLU A 96 48.59 -2.10 20.38
C GLU A 96 49.38 -1.16 21.33
N GLY A 97 50.67 -1.42 21.57
CA GLY A 97 51.56 -0.46 22.22
C GLY A 97 51.56 0.94 21.57
N ALA A 98 51.25 1.03 20.27
CA ALA A 98 51.00 2.28 19.55
C ALA A 98 49.50 2.65 19.55
N TYR A 99 49.13 3.71 20.26
CA TYR A 99 47.73 4.08 20.54
C TYR A 99 47.43 5.57 20.31
N GLY A 100 46.14 5.92 20.26
CA GLY A 100 45.69 7.31 20.26
C GLY A 100 45.63 7.92 21.66
N LYS A 101 46.42 8.96 21.93
CA LYS A 101 46.30 9.76 23.15
C LYS A 101 45.10 10.71 23.08
N ALA A 102 44.89 11.34 21.92
CA ALA A 102 43.65 12.07 21.64
C ALA A 102 42.93 11.43 20.46
N PHE A 103 41.66 11.08 20.64
CA PHE A 103 40.83 10.49 19.59
C PHE A 103 39.34 10.74 19.83
N GLN A 104 38.55 10.54 18.77
CA GLN A 104 37.10 10.60 18.76
C GLN A 104 36.53 9.29 18.24
N VAL A 105 35.38 8.87 18.77
CA VAL A 105 34.53 7.86 18.13
C VAL A 105 33.34 8.59 17.52
N GLN A 106 33.07 8.29 16.26
CA GLN A 106 32.08 8.99 15.45
C GLN A 106 31.17 7.98 14.77
N VAL A 107 29.92 8.38 14.54
CA VAL A 107 28.95 7.62 13.74
C VAL A 107 28.49 8.44 12.53
N SER A 108 28.16 7.76 11.44
CA SER A 108 27.64 8.37 10.21
C SER A 108 26.72 7.39 9.48
N ASP A 109 25.81 7.91 8.67
CA ASP A 109 24.92 7.10 7.83
C ASP A 109 25.55 6.84 6.44
N ASN A 110 26.60 7.59 6.09
CA ASN A 110 27.30 7.55 4.80
C ASN A 110 28.82 7.34 4.98
N ALA A 111 29.42 6.55 4.09
CA ALA A 111 30.87 6.38 3.98
C ALA A 111 31.50 7.56 3.23
N ALA A 112 32.39 8.31 3.87
CA ALA A 112 33.39 9.17 3.23
C ALA A 112 34.26 9.89 4.27
N ASP A 113 35.47 10.28 3.87
CA ASP A 113 36.35 11.18 4.62
C ASP A 113 35.66 12.53 4.93
N SER A 114 34.79 12.98 4.03
CA SER A 114 33.97 14.21 4.11
C SER A 114 32.52 13.97 4.58
N GLY A 115 32.20 12.80 5.11
CA GLY A 115 30.86 12.48 5.63
C GLY A 115 30.41 13.41 6.76
N SER A 116 29.09 13.50 6.99
CA SER A 116 28.52 14.22 8.15
C SER A 116 28.67 13.38 9.43
N TRP A 117 29.90 13.30 9.94
CA TRP A 117 30.24 12.54 11.13
C TRP A 117 29.75 13.21 12.42
N ARG A 118 29.15 12.41 13.30
CA ARG A 118 28.65 12.85 14.61
C ARG A 118 29.48 12.21 15.71
N ASN A 119 30.04 13.02 16.60
CA ASN A 119 30.85 12.53 17.73
C ASN A 119 29.96 11.86 18.77
N VAL A 120 30.29 10.62 19.14
CA VAL A 120 29.64 9.88 20.24
C VAL A 120 30.57 9.67 21.42
N TYR A 121 31.88 9.88 21.23
CA TYR A 121 32.90 9.91 22.30
C TYR A 121 34.09 10.75 21.86
N SER A 122 34.76 11.41 22.82
CA SER A 122 36.02 12.14 22.61
C SER A 122 36.90 12.05 23.85
N THR A 123 38.22 11.91 23.66
CA THR A 123 39.21 12.04 24.75
C THR A 123 40.51 12.67 24.25
N SER A 124 41.25 13.30 25.15
CA SER A 124 42.61 13.82 24.95
C SER A 124 43.66 13.15 25.86
N THR A 125 43.23 12.18 26.66
CA THR A 125 44.03 11.51 27.70
C THR A 125 43.96 9.98 27.61
N GLY A 126 43.79 9.45 26.39
CA GLY A 126 43.81 8.02 26.11
C GLY A 126 45.06 7.35 26.67
N THR A 127 44.90 6.13 27.20
CA THR A 127 45.93 5.39 27.91
C THR A 127 46.50 4.21 27.11
N GLY A 128 45.94 3.91 25.94
CA GLY A 128 46.19 2.67 25.21
C GLY A 128 45.54 1.46 25.89
N GLY A 129 46.01 0.26 25.55
CA GLY A 129 45.43 -1.01 26.03
C GLY A 129 44.01 -1.24 25.52
N THR A 130 43.24 -2.08 26.23
CA THR A 130 41.82 -2.30 25.91
C THR A 130 40.93 -1.28 26.62
N GLN A 131 40.13 -0.55 25.85
CA GLN A 131 39.21 0.47 26.35
C GLN A 131 37.79 0.12 25.92
N ALA A 132 36.88 -0.08 26.88
CA ALA A 132 35.45 -0.22 26.62
C ALA A 132 34.78 1.13 26.86
N LEU A 133 34.24 1.72 25.80
CA LEU A 133 33.64 3.05 25.80
C LEU A 133 32.14 2.91 25.68
N ASP A 134 31.41 3.24 26.75
CA ASP A 134 29.96 3.36 26.65
C ASP A 134 29.63 4.63 25.84
N VAL A 135 28.83 4.46 24.79
CA VAL A 135 28.49 5.52 23.84
C VAL A 135 27.00 5.51 23.58
N SER A 136 26.48 6.59 23.01
CA SER A 136 25.10 6.63 22.52
C SER A 136 25.07 7.37 21.19
N GLY A 137 24.66 6.67 20.15
CA GLY A 137 24.45 7.26 18.83
C GLY A 137 24.03 6.22 17.81
N SER A 138 23.36 6.69 16.76
CA SER A 138 22.91 5.86 15.66
C SER A 138 23.71 6.15 14.39
N GLY A 139 24.11 5.10 13.68
CA GLY A 139 24.74 5.20 12.36
C GLY A 139 25.04 3.84 11.75
N ARG A 140 25.22 3.82 10.42
CA ARG A 140 25.70 2.64 9.69
C ARG A 140 27.21 2.47 9.78
N TYR A 141 27.93 3.58 9.85
CA TYR A 141 29.39 3.61 9.92
C TYR A 141 29.84 4.05 11.30
N VAL A 142 30.87 3.39 11.83
CA VAL A 142 31.57 3.79 13.06
C VAL A 142 33.01 4.09 12.69
N ARG A 143 33.52 5.25 13.11
CA ARG A 143 34.89 5.71 12.85
C ARG A 143 35.61 6.07 14.14
N VAL A 144 36.85 5.58 14.27
CA VAL A 144 37.80 6.04 15.28
C VAL A 144 38.73 7.04 14.60
N LEU A 145 38.64 8.31 14.98
CA LEU A 145 39.48 9.39 14.46
C LEU A 145 40.55 9.75 15.49
N GLY A 146 41.78 9.33 15.24
CA GLY A 146 42.96 9.70 16.00
C GLY A 146 43.44 11.10 15.63
N THR A 147 43.56 11.98 16.63
CA THR A 147 44.02 13.38 16.47
C THR A 147 45.35 13.68 17.14
N GLN A 148 45.80 12.84 18.08
CA GLN A 148 47.15 12.87 18.63
C GLN A 148 47.63 11.47 19.03
N ARG A 149 48.79 11.04 18.52
CA ARG A 149 49.43 9.76 18.89
C ARG A 149 49.98 9.77 20.31
N GLY A 150 49.92 8.61 20.97
CA GLY A 150 50.47 8.39 22.32
C GLY A 150 51.95 8.00 22.33
N THR A 151 52.50 7.62 21.18
CA THR A 151 53.91 7.24 20.99
C THR A 151 54.47 7.89 19.72
N GLY A 152 55.73 7.61 19.37
CA GLY A 152 56.33 8.04 18.09
C GLY A 152 55.82 7.29 16.86
N TYR A 153 55.09 6.18 17.06
CA TYR A 153 54.56 5.32 15.99
C TYR A 153 53.16 5.78 15.53
N GLY A 154 52.55 5.08 14.57
CA GLY A 154 51.18 5.32 14.09
C GLY A 154 50.10 4.94 15.11
N TYR A 155 48.83 5.03 14.72
CA TYR A 155 47.72 4.45 15.47
C TYR A 155 47.61 2.97 15.12
N SER A 156 47.49 2.10 16.11
CA SER A 156 47.39 0.66 15.87
C SER A 156 46.35 -0.02 16.74
N LEU A 157 45.44 -0.75 16.12
CA LEU A 157 44.38 -1.49 16.79
C LEU A 157 44.51 -2.98 16.46
N TRP A 158 44.61 -3.81 17.50
CA TRP A 158 44.36 -5.24 17.41
C TRP A 158 42.89 -5.48 17.07
N GLU A 159 41.95 -4.79 17.73
CA GLU A 159 40.52 -4.98 17.51
C GLU A 159 39.69 -3.69 17.72
N LEU A 160 38.65 -3.53 16.91
CA LEU A 160 37.56 -2.57 17.02
C LEU A 160 36.25 -3.36 17.19
N GLY A 161 35.77 -3.42 18.43
CA GLY A 161 34.48 -3.97 18.77
C GLY A 161 33.38 -2.91 18.77
N VAL A 162 32.22 -3.23 18.20
CA VAL A 162 31.02 -2.38 18.25
C VAL A 162 29.87 -3.22 18.77
N ASN A 163 29.19 -2.74 19.82
CA ASN A 163 27.98 -3.37 20.35
C ASN A 163 26.78 -2.43 20.19
N THR A 164 25.62 -3.01 19.94
CA THR A 164 24.37 -2.28 19.72
C THR A 164 23.36 -2.60 20.80
N THR A 165 22.40 -1.70 21.03
CA THR A 165 21.30 -1.99 21.94
C THR A 165 20.50 -3.16 21.38
N THR A 166 20.30 -4.22 22.15
CA THR A 166 19.36 -5.28 21.78
C THR A 166 17.97 -4.82 22.17
N ASP A 167 17.14 -4.48 21.18
CA ASP A 167 15.69 -4.52 21.41
C ASP A 167 15.31 -6.01 21.54
N PRO A 168 14.81 -6.46 22.70
CA PRO A 168 14.40 -7.86 22.89
C PRO A 168 13.32 -8.32 21.90
N THR A 169 12.64 -7.39 21.22
CA THR A 169 11.66 -7.69 20.16
C THR A 169 12.25 -7.80 18.75
N GLY A 170 13.50 -7.38 18.55
CA GLY A 170 14.16 -7.38 17.25
C GLY A 170 13.65 -6.32 16.26
N VAL A 171 13.00 -5.25 16.73
CA VAL A 171 12.54 -4.13 15.89
C VAL A 171 13.65 -3.07 15.76
N PRO A 172 14.36 -2.97 14.63
CA PRO A 172 15.37 -1.92 14.45
C PRO A 172 14.72 -0.53 14.33
N PRO A 173 15.38 0.54 14.81
CA PRO A 173 14.94 1.91 14.53
C PRO A 173 15.03 2.20 13.03
N THR A 174 14.10 3.01 12.52
CA THR A 174 14.14 3.51 11.15
C THR A 174 14.84 4.86 11.11
N ASP A 175 15.89 4.99 10.30
CA ASP A 175 16.49 6.28 9.97
C ASP A 175 15.58 7.01 8.98
N PRO A 176 14.97 8.15 9.36
CA PRO A 176 14.05 8.86 8.48
C PRO A 176 14.76 9.71 7.42
N ARG A 177 16.08 9.90 7.48
CA ARG A 177 16.83 10.65 6.45
C ARG A 177 17.54 9.73 5.46
N ASN A 178 17.95 8.55 5.91
CA ASN A 178 18.56 7.54 5.07
C ASN A 178 17.92 6.15 5.28
N PRO A 179 16.60 6.01 5.05
CA PRO A 179 15.92 4.73 5.22
C PRO A 179 16.42 3.71 4.21
N ASP A 180 16.73 2.50 4.70
CA ASP A 180 16.95 1.36 3.84
C ASP A 180 15.60 0.77 3.43
N PHE A 181 15.09 1.19 2.26
CA PHE A 181 13.87 0.66 1.64
C PHE A 181 14.07 -0.70 0.95
N GLY A 182 15.27 -1.28 1.01
CA GLY A 182 15.61 -2.48 0.26
C GLY A 182 15.91 -2.23 -1.22
N PRO A 183 16.28 -3.28 -1.97
CA PRO A 183 16.86 -3.16 -3.31
C PRO A 183 15.87 -2.80 -4.42
N ASN A 184 14.57 -2.86 -4.13
CA ASN A 184 13.50 -2.71 -5.13
C ASN A 184 12.89 -1.30 -5.16
N VAL A 185 13.47 -0.38 -4.40
CA VAL A 185 13.10 1.04 -4.40
C VAL A 185 14.23 1.84 -5.02
N PHE A 186 13.94 2.53 -6.11
CA PHE A 186 14.87 3.42 -6.79
C PHE A 186 14.49 4.86 -6.51
N VAL A 187 15.39 5.64 -5.91
CA VAL A 187 15.14 7.05 -5.60
C VAL A 187 16.04 7.94 -6.44
N TYR A 188 15.45 8.76 -7.30
CA TYR A 188 16.14 9.75 -8.13
C TYR A 188 15.98 11.15 -7.55
N GLY A 189 17.03 11.95 -7.62
CA GLY A 189 17.04 13.34 -7.14
C GLY A 189 17.70 14.29 -8.13
N PRO A 190 17.67 15.61 -7.87
CA PRO A 190 18.44 16.56 -8.66
C PRO A 190 19.92 16.13 -8.71
N GLY A 191 20.47 15.98 -9.91
CA GLY A 191 21.84 15.51 -10.13
C GLY A 191 21.98 14.00 -10.38
N SER A 192 20.91 13.21 -10.30
CA SER A 192 20.91 11.84 -10.83
C SER A 192 21.20 11.84 -12.32
N SER A 193 21.99 10.86 -12.80
CA SER A 193 22.27 10.70 -14.23
C SER A 193 20.99 10.33 -14.98
N GLN A 194 20.60 11.16 -15.95
CA GLN A 194 19.42 10.93 -16.78
C GLN A 194 19.52 9.60 -17.55
N SER A 195 20.69 9.29 -18.11
CA SER A 195 20.87 8.08 -18.91
C SER A 195 20.79 6.81 -18.06
N GLU A 196 21.33 6.83 -16.84
CA GLU A 196 21.25 5.70 -15.91
C GLU A 196 19.82 5.52 -15.39
N MET A 197 19.13 6.62 -15.09
CA MET A 197 17.73 6.63 -14.69
C MET A 197 16.84 6.05 -15.79
N GLN A 198 16.94 6.55 -17.03
CA GLN A 198 16.16 6.02 -18.15
C GLN A 198 16.49 4.56 -18.44
N SER A 199 17.78 4.19 -18.43
CA SER A 199 18.19 2.80 -18.64
C SER A 199 17.59 1.85 -17.58
N ARG A 200 17.46 2.31 -16.33
CA ARG A 200 16.80 1.54 -15.27
C ARG A 200 15.30 1.44 -15.48
N LEU A 201 14.64 2.53 -15.86
CA LEU A 201 13.20 2.55 -16.20
C LEU A 201 12.91 1.57 -17.33
N ASP A 202 13.72 1.58 -18.39
CA ASP A 202 13.59 0.68 -19.53
C ASP A 202 13.81 -0.78 -19.12
N ALA A 203 14.82 -1.05 -18.27
CA ALA A 203 15.07 -2.40 -17.76
C ALA A 203 13.89 -2.94 -16.93
N ILE A 204 13.31 -2.11 -16.06
CA ILE A 204 12.11 -2.47 -15.28
C ILE A 204 10.93 -2.73 -16.24
N SER A 205 10.70 -1.83 -17.20
CA SER A 205 9.62 -1.99 -18.19
C SER A 205 9.78 -3.29 -18.98
N ALA A 206 10.98 -3.58 -19.50
CA ALA A 206 11.26 -4.79 -20.24
C ALA A 206 11.02 -6.06 -19.41
N GLN A 207 11.47 -6.06 -18.15
CA GLN A 207 11.27 -7.18 -17.23
C GLN A 207 9.80 -7.38 -16.87
N MET A 208 9.07 -6.29 -16.67
CA MET A 208 7.70 -6.32 -16.16
C MET A 208 6.64 -6.34 -17.26
N LYS A 209 7.01 -6.20 -18.54
CA LYS A 209 6.07 -6.10 -19.67
C LYS A 209 5.03 -7.22 -19.71
N THR A 210 5.47 -8.48 -19.56
CA THR A 210 4.60 -9.67 -19.58
C THR A 210 4.57 -10.39 -18.23
N ASN A 211 5.14 -9.78 -17.18
CA ASN A 211 5.31 -10.43 -15.87
C ASN A 211 4.05 -10.31 -15.00
N GLN A 212 2.96 -10.86 -15.51
CA GLN A 212 1.65 -10.76 -14.87
C GLN A 212 1.62 -11.46 -13.50
N PHE A 213 2.26 -12.61 -13.32
CA PHE A 213 2.16 -13.37 -12.05
C PHE A 213 3.48 -13.53 -11.30
N GLY A 214 4.58 -12.93 -11.77
CA GLY A 214 5.86 -13.07 -11.10
C GLY A 214 5.95 -12.30 -9.77
N PRO A 215 6.96 -12.64 -8.95
CA PRO A 215 7.13 -12.07 -7.61
C PRO A 215 7.78 -10.68 -7.58
N GLN A 216 8.33 -10.21 -8.70
CA GLN A 216 9.05 -8.93 -8.76
C GLN A 216 8.10 -7.75 -8.56
N ARG A 217 8.55 -6.77 -7.77
CA ARG A 217 7.84 -5.56 -7.38
C ARG A 217 8.83 -4.40 -7.43
N TYR A 218 8.40 -3.24 -7.91
CA TYR A 218 9.27 -2.07 -7.99
C TYR A 218 8.56 -0.78 -7.58
N ALA A 219 9.27 0.08 -6.86
CA ALA A 219 8.87 1.47 -6.67
C ALA A 219 9.97 2.39 -7.21
N VAL A 220 9.57 3.35 -8.06
CA VAL A 220 10.45 4.39 -8.59
C VAL A 220 10.00 5.73 -8.02
N LEU A 221 10.86 6.37 -7.24
CA LEU A 221 10.55 7.57 -6.47
C LEU A 221 11.40 8.73 -6.96
N PHE A 222 10.79 9.90 -7.13
CA PHE A 222 11.45 11.11 -7.59
C PHE A 222 11.40 12.17 -6.49
N LYS A 223 12.57 12.64 -6.03
CA LYS A 223 12.66 13.79 -5.12
C LYS A 223 12.15 15.06 -5.82
N PRO A 224 11.73 16.10 -5.07
CA PRO A 224 11.38 17.38 -5.66
C PRO A 224 12.42 17.87 -6.69
N GLY A 225 11.96 18.27 -7.88
CA GLY A 225 12.80 18.58 -9.03
C GLY A 225 12.10 18.33 -10.37
N SER A 226 12.81 18.58 -11.48
CA SER A 226 12.35 18.30 -12.83
C SER A 226 13.26 17.27 -13.49
N TYR A 227 12.66 16.31 -14.21
CA TYR A 227 13.36 15.17 -14.79
C TYR A 227 12.87 14.92 -16.22
N ASP A 228 13.79 14.65 -17.13
CA ASP A 228 13.45 14.20 -18.48
C ASP A 228 13.39 12.67 -18.47
N ALA A 229 12.19 12.11 -18.52
CA ALA A 229 11.97 10.67 -18.39
C ALA A 229 10.75 10.20 -19.19
N ASP A 230 10.86 9.01 -19.77
CA ASP A 230 9.75 8.27 -20.35
C ASP A 230 9.49 7.01 -19.52
N VAL A 231 8.44 7.06 -18.70
CA VAL A 231 8.07 5.97 -17.80
C VAL A 231 6.96 5.15 -18.43
N ASN A 232 7.31 4.01 -19.03
CA ASN A 232 6.34 3.01 -19.48
C ASN A 232 6.03 2.03 -18.32
N LEU A 233 4.93 2.28 -17.61
CA LEU A 233 4.51 1.52 -16.44
C LEU A 233 3.92 0.15 -16.80
N ARG A 234 4.57 -0.89 -16.30
CA ARG A 234 4.19 -2.29 -16.48
C ARG A 234 3.74 -2.92 -15.17
N PHE A 235 3.55 -4.25 -15.16
CA PHE A 235 3.06 -4.97 -13.99
C PHE A 235 3.89 -4.67 -12.73
N TYR A 236 3.19 -4.58 -11.61
CA TYR A 236 3.72 -4.38 -10.26
C TYR A 236 4.76 -3.29 -10.10
N THR A 237 4.57 -2.19 -10.81
CA THR A 237 5.44 -1.03 -10.77
C THR A 237 4.64 0.17 -10.28
N GLN A 238 5.16 0.85 -9.26
CA GLN A 238 4.68 2.16 -8.82
C GLN A 238 5.71 3.21 -9.19
N VAL A 239 5.25 4.35 -9.73
CA VAL A 239 6.03 5.58 -9.82
C VAL A 239 5.40 6.64 -8.92
N ALA A 240 6.21 7.37 -8.16
CA ALA A 240 5.71 8.44 -7.31
C ALA A 240 6.67 9.61 -7.13
N GLY A 241 6.12 10.82 -6.97
CA GLY A 241 6.86 11.98 -6.53
C GLY A 241 6.91 12.08 -5.00
N LEU A 242 8.06 12.52 -4.48
CA LEU A 242 8.33 12.72 -3.06
C LEU A 242 8.16 14.19 -2.63
N GLY A 243 7.42 14.98 -3.40
CA GLY A 243 6.97 16.31 -3.02
C GLY A 243 5.78 16.28 -2.06
N LEU A 244 5.44 17.42 -1.47
CA LEU A 244 4.15 17.54 -0.77
C LEU A 244 3.02 17.81 -1.78
N ASN A 245 3.34 18.48 -2.88
CA ASN A 245 2.45 18.74 -4.01
C ASN A 245 2.91 17.98 -5.26
N PRO A 246 1.98 17.67 -6.19
CA PRO A 246 2.36 17.08 -7.48
C PRO A 246 3.34 17.95 -8.27
N ASP A 247 3.18 19.27 -8.19
CA ASP A 247 4.03 20.22 -8.92
C ASP A 247 5.45 20.35 -8.38
N ASP A 248 5.74 19.82 -7.19
CA ASP A 248 7.09 19.80 -6.64
C ASP A 248 8.00 18.83 -7.44
N VAL A 249 7.40 17.86 -8.15
CA VAL A 249 8.07 16.88 -8.99
C VAL A 249 7.50 16.94 -10.40
N ASN A 250 8.32 17.29 -11.38
CA ASN A 250 7.89 17.35 -12.79
C ASN A 250 8.65 16.33 -13.64
N ILE A 251 7.90 15.56 -14.43
CA ILE A 251 8.44 14.71 -15.48
C ILE A 251 8.19 15.39 -16.83
N ASN A 252 9.25 15.81 -17.51
CA ASN A 252 9.19 16.21 -18.91
C ASN A 252 9.27 14.95 -19.77
N GLY A 253 8.14 14.49 -20.28
CA GLY A 253 8.03 13.20 -20.94
C GLY A 253 6.69 12.55 -20.68
N HIS A 254 6.70 11.27 -20.29
CA HIS A 254 5.47 10.47 -20.16
C HIS A 254 5.47 9.65 -18.87
N ILE A 255 4.27 9.43 -18.34
CA ILE A 255 3.95 8.37 -17.37
C ILE A 255 2.79 7.57 -17.98
N ARG A 256 3.16 6.62 -18.86
CA ARG A 256 2.23 5.92 -19.74
C ARG A 256 2.08 4.45 -19.41
N VAL A 257 0.94 3.90 -19.82
CA VAL A 257 0.67 2.48 -19.87
C VAL A 257 0.24 2.12 -21.28
N GLU A 258 0.97 1.18 -21.87
CA GLU A 258 0.73 0.63 -23.20
C GLU A 258 0.15 -0.80 -23.11
N ALA A 259 -0.67 -1.19 -24.07
CA ALA A 259 -1.22 -2.55 -24.21
C ALA A 259 -0.60 -3.34 -25.38
N ASP A 260 0.64 -3.02 -25.72
CA ASP A 260 1.47 -3.62 -26.78
C ASP A 260 2.05 -5.01 -26.44
N TRP A 261 1.38 -5.77 -25.56
CA TRP A 261 1.87 -7.09 -25.10
C TRP A 261 0.83 -8.20 -25.19
N LEU A 262 -0.46 -7.87 -25.11
CA LEU A 262 -1.54 -8.85 -25.14
C LEU A 262 -2.31 -8.77 -26.46
N GLN A 263 -2.54 -9.95 -27.03
CA GLN A 263 -3.31 -10.16 -28.25
C GLN A 263 -4.80 -9.88 -28.04
N GLN A 264 -5.44 -9.33 -29.07
CA GLN A 264 -6.88 -9.17 -29.21
C GLN A 264 -7.43 -10.01 -30.35
N GLY A 265 -8.38 -10.89 -30.05
CA GLY A 265 -8.97 -11.80 -31.05
C GLY A 265 -7.96 -12.81 -31.59
N ASP A 266 -8.26 -13.37 -32.76
CA ASP A 266 -7.50 -14.51 -33.32
C ASP A 266 -6.22 -14.10 -34.07
N ASP A 267 -6.04 -12.82 -34.40
CA ASP A 267 -4.82 -12.32 -35.07
C ASP A 267 -3.70 -12.07 -34.05
N PRO A 268 -2.59 -12.83 -34.07
CA PRO A 268 -1.48 -12.67 -33.13
C PRO A 268 -0.76 -11.32 -33.25
N ASN A 269 -0.97 -10.57 -34.33
CA ASN A 269 -0.41 -9.23 -34.52
C ASN A 269 -1.35 -8.12 -34.06
N ASN A 270 -2.60 -8.43 -33.74
CA ASN A 270 -3.54 -7.48 -33.20
C ASN A 270 -3.27 -7.27 -31.69
N LEU A 271 -2.18 -6.56 -31.40
CA LEU A 271 -1.82 -6.16 -30.05
C LEU A 271 -2.59 -4.88 -29.68
N GLY A 272 -3.03 -4.78 -28.43
CA GLY A 272 -3.79 -3.63 -27.95
C GLY A 272 -4.85 -3.95 -26.90
N ASN A 273 -4.94 -5.21 -26.50
CA ASN A 273 -5.83 -5.65 -25.45
C ASN A 273 -5.31 -5.20 -24.07
N ALA A 274 -5.96 -4.19 -23.48
CA ALA A 274 -5.61 -3.68 -22.17
C ALA A 274 -6.34 -4.41 -21.03
N THR A 275 -7.18 -5.43 -21.29
CA THR A 275 -8.00 -6.09 -20.25
C THR A 275 -7.20 -6.77 -19.16
N GLN A 276 -5.89 -6.97 -19.36
CA GLN A 276 -4.98 -7.50 -18.34
C GLN A 276 -3.90 -6.53 -17.87
N ASN A 277 -4.00 -5.24 -18.19
CA ASN A 277 -3.08 -4.21 -17.70
C ASN A 277 -3.37 -3.84 -16.23
N PHE A 278 -3.08 -4.77 -15.32
CA PHE A 278 -3.34 -4.67 -13.88
C PHE A 278 -2.16 -4.14 -13.07
N TRP A 279 -2.39 -3.96 -11.76
CA TRP A 279 -1.39 -3.90 -10.69
C TRP A 279 -0.27 -2.88 -10.94
N ARG A 280 -0.61 -1.59 -11.03
CA ARG A 280 0.38 -0.50 -11.17
C ARG A 280 -0.14 0.81 -10.61
N GLY A 281 0.72 1.79 -10.43
CA GLY A 281 0.29 3.10 -9.95
C GLY A 281 1.22 4.25 -10.30
N ALA A 282 0.62 5.42 -10.52
CA ALA A 282 1.28 6.71 -10.63
C ALA A 282 0.72 7.65 -9.55
N GLU A 283 1.60 8.29 -8.79
CA GLU A 283 1.19 9.08 -7.63
C GLU A 283 2.01 10.37 -7.41
N ASN A 284 1.33 11.47 -7.09
CA ASN A 284 1.92 12.68 -6.50
C ASN A 284 3.07 13.30 -7.31
N LEU A 285 2.87 13.44 -8.62
CA LEU A 285 3.81 14.12 -9.51
C LEU A 285 3.07 14.82 -10.66
N SER A 286 3.76 15.75 -11.30
CA SER A 286 3.29 16.42 -12.50
C SER A 286 4.00 15.89 -13.75
N VAL A 287 3.29 15.90 -14.87
CA VAL A 287 3.82 15.50 -16.18
C VAL A 287 3.63 16.64 -17.15
N THR A 288 4.72 17.04 -17.79
CA THR A 288 4.72 17.96 -18.92
C THR A 288 5.01 17.16 -20.18
N LEU A 289 3.98 16.99 -21.01
CA LEU A 289 4.12 16.19 -22.23
C LEU A 289 5.01 16.90 -23.27
N PRO A 290 5.74 16.14 -24.09
CA PRO A 290 6.34 16.68 -25.30
C PRO A 290 5.26 17.31 -26.20
N ALA A 291 5.63 18.37 -26.91
CA ALA A 291 4.69 19.11 -27.77
C ALA A 291 3.96 18.18 -28.75
N ASN A 292 2.63 18.35 -28.86
CA ASN A 292 1.73 17.58 -29.74
C ASN A 292 1.65 16.07 -29.44
N GLN A 293 2.04 15.64 -28.24
CA GLN A 293 1.85 14.26 -27.80
C GLN A 293 0.69 14.13 -26.79
N ILE A 294 0.21 12.90 -26.64
CA ILE A 294 -0.85 12.53 -25.69
C ILE A 294 -0.28 11.56 -24.66
N GLU A 295 -0.75 11.65 -23.42
CA GLU A 295 -0.48 10.64 -22.40
C GLU A 295 -1.40 9.45 -22.65
N ARG A 296 -0.87 8.23 -22.57
CA ARG A 296 -1.68 7.02 -22.69
C ARG A 296 -1.74 6.30 -21.35
N TRP A 297 -2.95 6.08 -20.86
CA TRP A 297 -3.23 5.33 -19.65
C TRP A 297 -4.14 4.13 -19.97
N ALA A 298 -3.66 3.22 -20.84
CA ALA A 298 -4.41 2.06 -21.30
C ALA A 298 -4.41 0.95 -20.24
N VAL A 299 -5.27 1.08 -19.22
CA VAL A 299 -5.28 0.23 -18.03
C VAL A 299 -6.57 -0.57 -17.86
N SER A 300 -6.51 -1.57 -16.97
CA SER A 300 -7.69 -2.23 -16.39
C SER A 300 -7.72 -2.10 -14.85
N GLN A 301 -8.32 -3.04 -14.12
CA GLN A 301 -8.50 -2.98 -12.67
C GLN A 301 -7.16 -2.91 -11.88
N ALA A 302 -7.24 -2.46 -10.61
CA ALA A 302 -6.10 -2.27 -9.71
C ALA A 302 -4.97 -1.40 -10.29
N THR A 303 -5.35 -0.33 -10.98
CA THR A 303 -4.44 0.68 -11.51
C THR A 303 -4.80 2.06 -10.96
N ALA A 304 -3.84 2.71 -10.33
CA ALA A 304 -4.08 3.96 -9.61
C ALA A 304 -3.43 5.15 -10.32
N TYR A 305 -4.22 6.15 -10.70
CA TYR A 305 -3.74 7.46 -11.15
C TYR A 305 -4.16 8.51 -10.10
N ARG A 306 -3.28 8.76 -9.13
CA ARG A 306 -3.62 9.53 -7.92
C ARG A 306 -2.80 10.78 -7.80
N ARG A 307 -3.44 11.90 -7.45
CA ARG A 307 -2.72 13.12 -7.08
C ARG A 307 -1.74 13.55 -8.17
N MET A 308 -2.17 13.46 -9.42
CA MET A 308 -1.33 13.77 -10.58
C MET A 308 -1.68 15.16 -11.10
N HIS A 309 -0.72 15.83 -11.74
CA HIS A 309 -0.99 17.00 -12.56
C HIS A 309 -0.48 16.76 -13.98
N LEU A 310 -1.38 16.39 -14.89
CA LEU A 310 -1.05 16.19 -16.29
C LEU A 310 -1.28 17.48 -17.08
N ARG A 311 -0.18 18.06 -17.58
CA ARG A 311 -0.20 19.22 -18.48
C ARG A 311 -0.34 18.75 -19.92
N GLY A 312 -1.51 18.22 -20.25
CA GLY A 312 -1.78 17.60 -21.53
C GLY A 312 -3.08 16.81 -21.58
N GLN A 313 -3.30 16.12 -22.70
CA GLN A 313 -4.45 15.24 -22.91
C GLN A 313 -4.11 13.80 -22.50
N ALA A 314 -5.14 13.04 -22.10
CA ALA A 314 -5.01 11.63 -21.74
C ALA A 314 -5.97 10.75 -22.55
N HIS A 315 -5.45 9.64 -23.10
CA HIS A 315 -6.25 8.57 -23.69
C HIS A 315 -6.23 7.34 -22.78
N LEU A 316 -7.40 6.82 -22.43
CA LEU A 316 -7.52 5.74 -21.45
C LEU A 316 -7.53 4.33 -22.08
N TRP A 317 -7.25 4.22 -23.37
CA TRP A 317 -7.16 2.95 -24.10
C TRP A 317 -5.98 2.96 -25.07
N ASN A 318 -5.70 1.81 -25.68
CA ASN A 318 -4.51 1.66 -26.53
C ASN A 318 -4.63 2.29 -27.93
N GLY A 319 -5.80 2.84 -28.28
CA GLY A 319 -6.14 3.21 -29.66
C GLY A 319 -7.00 2.16 -30.35
N TYR A 320 -7.56 2.53 -31.52
CA TYR A 320 -8.39 1.66 -32.36
C TYR A 320 -9.54 0.97 -31.60
N ASP A 321 -9.74 -0.33 -31.82
CA ASP A 321 -10.75 -1.19 -31.20
C ASP A 321 -10.23 -1.95 -29.97
N GLY A 322 -9.05 -1.59 -29.45
CA GLY A 322 -8.40 -2.26 -28.30
C GLY A 322 -9.30 -2.32 -27.06
N TRP A 323 -9.54 -3.48 -26.46
CA TRP A 323 -10.38 -3.62 -25.26
C TRP A 323 -9.72 -3.05 -24.00
N ALA A 324 -10.48 -2.42 -23.11
CA ALA A 324 -10.00 -1.90 -21.83
C ALA A 324 -11.09 -1.93 -20.74
N SER A 325 -10.72 -2.28 -19.50
CA SER A 325 -11.65 -2.46 -18.36
C SER A 325 -11.13 -1.81 -17.08
N GLY A 326 -10.71 -0.55 -17.21
CA GLY A 326 -10.25 0.32 -16.13
C GLY A 326 -11.41 0.84 -15.28
N GLY A 327 -11.17 1.79 -14.39
CA GLY A 327 -9.90 2.36 -13.96
C GLY A 327 -10.16 3.56 -13.05
N LEU A 328 -9.10 4.13 -12.50
CA LEU A 328 -9.19 5.16 -11.46
C LEU A 328 -8.37 6.41 -11.82
N ILE A 329 -9.00 7.59 -11.77
CA ILE A 329 -8.34 8.91 -11.67
C ILE A 329 -8.87 9.65 -10.45
N VAL A 330 -8.02 9.95 -9.48
CA VAL A 330 -8.47 10.62 -8.26
C VAL A 330 -7.51 11.68 -7.78
N ASP A 331 -8.06 12.70 -7.13
CA ASP A 331 -7.29 13.81 -6.57
C ASP A 331 -6.38 14.50 -7.60
N SER A 332 -6.71 14.41 -8.90
CA SER A 332 -5.80 14.74 -9.99
C SER A 332 -6.29 15.91 -10.80
N LYS A 333 -5.36 16.64 -11.41
CA LYS A 333 -5.62 17.70 -12.38
C LYS A 333 -5.16 17.25 -13.76
N ILE A 334 -6.02 17.41 -14.76
CA ILE A 334 -5.70 17.17 -16.16
C ILE A 334 -6.10 18.41 -16.94
N ASP A 335 -5.09 19.08 -17.53
CA ASP A 335 -5.28 20.35 -18.23
C ASP A 335 -5.98 20.17 -19.58
N GLY A 336 -5.70 19.06 -20.26
CA GLY A 336 -6.33 18.70 -21.53
C GLY A 336 -7.60 17.87 -21.36
N VAL A 337 -8.18 17.45 -22.48
CA VAL A 337 -9.32 16.53 -22.50
C VAL A 337 -8.86 15.12 -22.11
N VAL A 338 -9.69 14.44 -21.32
CA VAL A 338 -9.57 12.99 -21.10
C VAL A 338 -10.50 12.27 -22.06
N VAL A 339 -9.98 11.33 -22.82
CA VAL A 339 -10.74 10.53 -23.79
C VAL A 339 -10.80 9.08 -23.32
N SER A 340 -11.99 8.59 -23.03
CA SER A 340 -12.19 7.22 -22.52
C SER A 340 -11.89 6.15 -23.57
N GLY A 341 -12.17 6.46 -24.83
CA GLY A 341 -12.19 5.47 -25.92
C GLY A 341 -13.05 4.27 -25.57
N SER A 342 -12.48 3.07 -25.73
CA SER A 342 -13.12 1.78 -25.51
C SER A 342 -13.21 1.33 -24.05
N GLN A 343 -12.77 2.15 -23.08
CA GLN A 343 -12.91 1.83 -21.65
C GLN A 343 -14.35 1.48 -21.31
N GLN A 344 -14.58 0.28 -20.78
CA GLN A 344 -15.92 -0.20 -20.41
C GLN A 344 -16.56 0.66 -19.33
N GLN A 345 -15.80 0.93 -18.27
CA GLN A 345 -16.18 1.78 -17.16
C GLN A 345 -14.97 2.57 -16.64
N PHE A 346 -15.21 3.59 -15.82
CA PHE A 346 -14.13 4.34 -15.18
C PHE A 346 -14.64 5.18 -14.01
N LEU A 347 -13.85 5.32 -12.94
CA LEU A 347 -14.14 6.26 -11.85
C LEU A 347 -13.17 7.44 -11.91
N THR A 348 -13.73 8.65 -11.92
CA THR A 348 -13.00 9.87 -11.63
C THR A 348 -13.59 10.58 -10.41
N ARG A 349 -12.84 10.73 -9.31
CA ARG A 349 -13.34 11.44 -8.12
C ARG A 349 -12.40 12.53 -7.60
N ASN A 350 -12.98 13.59 -7.06
CA ASN A 350 -12.26 14.72 -6.46
C ASN A 350 -11.13 15.25 -7.36
N SER A 351 -11.38 15.32 -8.66
CA SER A 351 -10.38 15.73 -9.67
C SER A 351 -10.78 17.05 -10.33
N ASN A 352 -9.85 17.64 -11.05
CA ASN A 352 -10.05 18.80 -11.91
C ASN A 352 -9.75 18.43 -13.36
N LEU A 353 -10.80 18.20 -14.14
CA LEU A 353 -10.72 17.92 -15.59
C LEU A 353 -10.89 19.23 -16.35
N ALA A 354 -9.86 20.08 -16.37
CA ALA A 354 -9.96 21.43 -16.92
C ALA A 354 -10.32 21.41 -18.42
N GLY A 355 -9.78 20.46 -19.18
CA GLY A 355 -10.11 20.26 -20.59
C GLY A 355 -11.35 19.38 -20.85
N GLY A 356 -12.03 18.92 -19.79
CA GLY A 356 -13.24 18.11 -19.85
C GLY A 356 -13.01 16.63 -20.14
N TRP A 357 -14.10 15.94 -20.47
CA TRP A 357 -14.14 14.50 -20.74
C TRP A 357 -14.85 14.19 -22.05
N SER A 358 -14.37 13.18 -22.77
CA SER A 358 -14.99 12.67 -23.99
C SER A 358 -15.09 11.14 -23.99
N GLY A 359 -16.22 10.63 -24.48
CA GLY A 359 -16.49 9.20 -24.62
C GLY A 359 -17.24 8.57 -23.44
N SER A 360 -17.85 7.42 -23.70
CA SER A 360 -18.46 6.52 -22.73
C SER A 360 -18.74 5.18 -23.40
N VAL A 361 -18.67 4.08 -22.64
CA VAL A 361 -19.10 2.76 -23.10
C VAL A 361 -20.26 2.25 -22.25
N TRP A 362 -20.01 1.75 -21.04
CA TRP A 362 -21.08 1.22 -20.18
C TRP A 362 -21.33 2.06 -18.94
N ASN A 363 -20.27 2.60 -18.31
CA ASN A 363 -20.43 3.31 -17.04
C ASN A 363 -19.24 4.22 -16.68
N MET A 364 -19.32 5.51 -17.02
CA MET A 364 -18.34 6.51 -16.58
C MET A 364 -18.88 7.27 -15.37
N VAL A 365 -18.22 7.14 -14.22
CA VAL A 365 -18.68 7.68 -12.95
C VAL A 365 -17.78 8.83 -12.49
N PHE A 366 -18.40 9.95 -12.15
CA PHE A 366 -17.75 11.15 -11.65
C PHE A 366 -18.30 11.50 -10.27
N ALA A 367 -17.45 11.68 -9.26
CA ALA A 367 -17.87 12.07 -7.92
C ALA A 367 -17.01 13.21 -7.38
N GLY A 368 -17.59 14.39 -7.16
CA GLY A 368 -16.80 15.54 -6.71
C GLY A 368 -15.80 16.05 -7.75
N THR A 369 -16.01 15.78 -9.03
CA THR A 369 -15.04 16.13 -10.09
C THR A 369 -15.43 17.43 -10.79
N GLN A 370 -14.52 18.40 -10.79
CA GLN A 370 -14.67 19.64 -11.56
C GLN A 370 -14.41 19.36 -13.04
N GLY A 371 -15.19 19.97 -13.93
CA GLY A 371 -15.09 19.72 -15.38
C GLY A 371 -15.64 18.37 -15.84
N ALA A 372 -16.28 17.60 -14.95
CA ALA A 372 -17.01 16.38 -15.31
C ALA A 372 -18.16 16.70 -16.29
N PRO A 373 -18.51 15.77 -17.20
CA PRO A 373 -19.68 15.91 -18.05
C PRO A 373 -20.96 15.91 -17.20
N PRO A 374 -22.06 16.54 -17.68
CA PRO A 374 -23.34 16.50 -16.97
C PRO A 374 -23.84 15.06 -16.83
N ASP A 375 -24.61 14.81 -15.78
CA ASP A 375 -25.26 13.52 -15.57
C ASP A 375 -26.19 13.20 -16.75
N HIS A 376 -25.99 12.04 -17.37
CA HIS A 376 -26.80 11.57 -18.48
C HIS A 376 -26.59 10.07 -18.63
N PHE A 377 -27.67 9.29 -18.53
CA PHE A 377 -27.62 7.83 -18.62
C PHE A 377 -28.93 7.35 -19.23
N PRO A 378 -28.93 6.38 -20.17
CA PRO A 378 -27.82 5.49 -20.51
C PRO A 378 -26.93 5.92 -21.69
N ASN A 379 -27.27 6.93 -22.49
CA ASN A 379 -26.45 7.29 -23.67
C ASN A 379 -26.22 8.79 -23.85
N PRO A 380 -24.99 9.33 -23.62
CA PRO A 380 -23.83 8.65 -23.05
C PRO A 380 -24.11 8.01 -21.69
N SER A 381 -23.28 7.06 -21.24
CA SER A 381 -23.45 6.41 -19.93
C SER A 381 -22.64 7.13 -18.84
N HIS A 382 -23.00 8.37 -18.52
CA HIS A 382 -22.34 9.23 -17.53
C HIS A 382 -23.16 9.29 -16.24
N THR A 383 -22.54 8.91 -15.11
CA THR A 383 -23.09 9.12 -13.77
C THR A 383 -22.29 10.21 -13.08
N THR A 384 -22.90 11.37 -12.83
CA THR A 384 -22.20 12.52 -12.25
C THR A 384 -22.83 12.94 -10.93
N VAL A 385 -22.05 12.82 -9.85
CA VAL A 385 -22.38 13.26 -8.50
C VAL A 385 -21.54 14.48 -8.15
N ASP A 386 -22.18 15.61 -7.84
CA ASP A 386 -21.50 16.90 -7.69
C ASP A 386 -20.44 16.93 -6.58
N THR A 387 -20.68 16.22 -5.47
CA THR A 387 -19.74 16.13 -4.35
C THR A 387 -19.56 14.70 -3.89
N SER A 388 -18.35 14.37 -3.40
CA SER A 388 -18.11 13.12 -2.69
C SER A 388 -18.42 13.32 -1.20
N PRO A 389 -19.41 12.63 -0.61
CA PRO A 389 -19.95 12.96 0.71
C PRO A 389 -18.93 12.85 1.84
N VAL A 390 -18.05 11.86 1.77
CA VAL A 390 -16.94 11.67 2.71
C VAL A 390 -15.77 11.07 1.96
N THR A 391 -14.59 11.70 2.05
CA THR A 391 -13.37 11.21 1.42
C THR A 391 -12.17 11.49 2.31
N ARG A 392 -11.13 10.70 2.14
CA ARG A 392 -9.81 10.95 2.73
C ARG A 392 -8.81 10.48 1.70
N GLU A 393 -7.92 11.34 1.23
CA GLU A 393 -6.95 10.90 0.23
C GLU A 393 -5.92 9.94 0.83
N LYS A 394 -5.31 9.11 -0.02
CA LYS A 394 -4.36 8.07 0.38
C LYS A 394 -3.14 8.70 1.07
N PRO A 395 -2.61 8.09 2.16
CA PRO A 395 -1.29 8.44 2.68
C PRO A 395 -0.18 8.22 1.64
N PHE A 396 0.79 9.13 1.60
CA PHE A 396 1.93 9.01 0.68
C PHE A 396 3.23 9.43 1.34
N LEU A 397 4.32 8.81 0.88
CA LEU A 397 5.68 9.13 1.29
C LEU A 397 6.14 10.42 0.60
N TYR A 398 6.78 11.33 1.34
CA TYR A 398 7.38 12.54 0.78
C TYR A 398 8.63 12.95 1.56
N LEU A 399 9.42 13.87 1.01
CA LEU A 399 10.54 14.53 1.68
C LEU A 399 10.10 15.90 2.17
N ASP A 400 10.33 16.19 3.44
CA ASP A 400 10.12 17.53 3.98
C ASP A 400 11.30 18.48 3.65
N GLY A 401 11.14 19.76 3.97
CA GLY A 401 12.15 20.79 3.70
C GLY A 401 13.48 20.59 4.43
N THR A 402 13.57 19.65 5.37
CA THR A 402 14.81 19.29 6.08
C THR A 402 15.52 18.09 5.47
N GLY A 403 14.94 17.47 4.43
CA GLY A 403 15.44 16.24 3.83
C GLY A 403 15.03 14.97 4.57
N GLU A 404 14.05 15.05 5.47
CA GLU A 404 13.51 13.89 6.19
C GLU A 404 12.34 13.27 5.43
N TYR A 405 12.36 11.95 5.27
CA TYR A 405 11.22 11.19 4.78
C TYR A 405 10.11 11.18 5.82
N ARG A 406 8.90 11.47 5.35
CA ARG A 406 7.69 11.48 6.15
C ARG A 406 6.54 10.88 5.36
N VAL A 407 5.51 10.45 6.07
CA VAL A 407 4.24 10.06 5.46
C VAL A 407 3.24 11.18 5.71
N PHE A 408 2.77 11.81 4.64
CA PHE A 408 1.68 12.78 4.73
C PHE A 408 0.35 12.03 4.87
N LEU A 409 -0.49 12.51 5.78
CA LEU A 409 -1.79 11.96 6.10
C LEU A 409 -2.85 13.01 5.76
N PRO A 410 -3.43 12.95 4.55
CA PRO A 410 -4.50 13.87 4.16
C PRO A 410 -5.65 13.86 5.16
N ALA A 411 -6.21 15.03 5.42
CA ALA A 411 -7.36 15.20 6.31
C ALA A 411 -8.62 14.53 5.73
N LEU A 412 -9.53 14.13 6.62
CA LEU A 412 -10.88 13.74 6.24
C LEU A 412 -11.60 14.98 5.66
N ARG A 413 -12.28 14.80 4.53
CA ARG A 413 -13.10 15.83 3.87
C ARG A 413 -14.53 15.35 3.77
N THR A 414 -15.47 16.27 3.89
CA THR A 414 -16.89 16.03 3.66
C THR A 414 -17.37 16.89 2.49
N ASN A 415 -18.31 16.35 1.72
CA ASN A 415 -18.84 16.98 0.50
C ASN A 415 -17.73 17.56 -0.39
N SER A 416 -16.65 16.79 -0.58
CA SER A 416 -15.45 17.25 -1.27
C SER A 416 -15.71 17.36 -2.77
N ARG A 417 -15.10 18.39 -3.38
CA ARG A 417 -15.13 18.64 -4.81
C ARG A 417 -13.79 19.24 -5.26
N GLY A 418 -13.25 18.73 -6.36
CA GLY A 418 -11.91 19.09 -6.85
C GLY A 418 -10.78 18.48 -6.00
N THR A 419 -9.56 18.81 -6.42
CA THR A 419 -8.34 18.27 -5.82
C THR A 419 -8.16 18.73 -4.37
N SER A 420 -7.39 17.97 -3.61
CA SER A 420 -7.03 18.23 -2.21
C SER A 420 -5.81 19.13 -2.05
N TRP A 421 -5.19 19.56 -3.14
CA TRP A 421 -3.87 20.21 -3.14
C TRP A 421 -3.80 21.54 -3.90
N GLU A 422 -4.67 21.78 -4.89
CA GLU A 422 -4.68 23.07 -5.63
C GLU A 422 -4.93 24.28 -4.70
N ASN A 423 -5.59 24.05 -3.55
CA ASN A 423 -5.89 25.09 -2.56
C ASN A 423 -5.22 24.83 -1.20
N GLY A 424 -4.06 24.15 -1.21
CA GLY A 424 -3.30 23.77 -0.01
C GLY A 424 -3.58 22.33 0.42
N ASN A 425 -2.76 21.80 1.33
CA ASN A 425 -2.74 20.38 1.72
C ASN A 425 -3.20 20.19 3.17
N PRO A 426 -4.51 20.15 3.46
CA PRO A 426 -4.99 19.88 4.81
C PRO A 426 -4.62 18.44 5.21
N GLY A 427 -3.92 18.30 6.33
CA GLY A 427 -3.45 17.00 6.83
C GLY A 427 -2.36 17.16 7.88
N SER A 428 -1.70 16.04 8.19
CA SER A 428 -0.60 15.98 9.15
C SER A 428 0.52 15.09 8.61
N SER A 429 1.75 15.27 9.09
CA SER A 429 2.90 14.44 8.66
C SER A 429 3.48 13.65 9.82
N VAL A 430 3.67 12.35 9.59
CA VAL A 430 4.35 11.45 10.55
C VAL A 430 5.76 11.19 10.06
N SER A 431 6.75 11.26 10.97
CA SER A 431 8.14 10.95 10.63
C SER A 431 8.27 9.49 10.23
N LEU A 432 9.11 9.19 9.24
CA LEU A 432 9.42 7.79 8.92
C LEU A 432 10.12 7.06 10.09
N ALA A 433 10.68 7.78 11.08
CA ALA A 433 11.22 7.19 12.29
C ALA A 433 10.15 6.47 13.14
N ASP A 434 8.88 6.86 12.98
CA ASP A 434 7.73 6.23 13.65
C ASP A 434 7.16 5.04 12.86
N PHE A 435 7.76 4.70 11.70
CA PHE A 435 7.43 3.53 10.92
C PHE A 435 8.44 2.42 11.16
N PHE A 436 7.97 1.18 11.08
CA PHE A 436 8.81 0.02 10.86
C PHE A 436 8.81 -0.33 9.37
N VAL A 437 10.00 -0.37 8.76
CA VAL A 437 10.19 -0.70 7.34
C VAL A 437 10.24 -2.21 7.17
N VAL A 438 9.14 -2.78 6.69
CA VAL A 438 8.96 -4.22 6.51
C VAL A 438 9.53 -4.65 5.17
N LYS A 439 10.43 -5.64 5.19
CA LYS A 439 11.07 -6.23 4.01
C LYS A 439 10.60 -7.65 3.81
N SER A 440 10.86 -8.21 2.63
CA SER A 440 10.63 -9.63 2.41
C SER A 440 11.49 -10.44 3.40
N GLY A 441 10.89 -11.46 4.03
CA GLY A 441 11.53 -12.27 5.07
C GLY A 441 11.40 -11.72 6.49
N THR A 442 10.84 -10.52 6.72
CA THR A 442 10.55 -10.04 8.08
C THR A 442 9.50 -10.93 8.76
N PRO A 443 9.76 -11.52 9.93
CA PRO A 443 8.79 -12.36 10.64
C PRO A 443 7.55 -11.58 11.08
N VAL A 444 6.37 -12.19 11.01
CA VAL A 444 5.11 -11.54 11.46
C VAL A 444 5.14 -11.23 12.96
N THR A 445 5.85 -12.03 13.76
CA THR A 445 6.07 -11.75 15.18
C THR A 445 6.78 -10.41 15.40
N THR A 446 7.80 -10.09 14.59
CA THR A 446 8.49 -8.79 14.62
C THR A 446 7.58 -7.66 14.12
N ILE A 447 6.79 -7.89 13.08
CA ILE A 447 5.81 -6.90 12.57
C ILE A 447 4.80 -6.55 13.66
N ASN A 448 4.21 -7.56 14.31
CA ASN A 448 3.23 -7.36 15.38
C ASN A 448 3.87 -6.73 16.63
N ALA A 449 5.13 -7.05 16.94
CA ALA A 449 5.86 -6.38 18.01
C ALA A 449 6.06 -4.88 17.72
N ALA A 450 6.42 -4.51 16.49
CA ALA A 450 6.54 -3.11 16.09
C ALA A 450 5.20 -2.36 16.22
N LEU A 451 4.10 -2.98 15.79
CA LEU A 451 2.76 -2.41 15.98
C LEU A 451 2.42 -2.21 17.47
N ALA A 452 2.75 -3.19 18.32
CA ALA A 452 2.55 -3.11 19.77
C ALA A 452 3.41 -2.01 20.42
N GLN A 453 4.61 -1.73 19.89
CA GLN A 453 5.49 -0.65 20.33
C GLN A 453 5.04 0.75 19.87
N GLY A 454 3.94 0.87 19.14
CA GLY A 454 3.47 2.17 18.67
C GLY A 454 3.93 2.54 17.27
N LYS A 455 4.63 1.65 16.53
CA LYS A 455 5.05 1.92 15.15
C LYS A 455 3.90 1.81 14.16
N HIS A 456 4.03 2.52 13.05
CA HIS A 456 3.31 2.29 11.80
C HIS A 456 4.07 1.28 10.93
N LEU A 457 3.51 0.86 9.80
CA LEU A 457 4.18 -0.06 8.87
C LEU A 457 4.37 0.59 7.49
N LEU A 458 5.59 0.47 6.97
CA LEU A 458 5.89 0.71 5.56
C LEU A 458 6.31 -0.62 4.93
N LEU A 459 5.47 -1.18 4.06
CA LEU A 459 5.75 -2.42 3.33
C LEU A 459 6.54 -2.09 2.06
N THR A 460 7.79 -2.52 2.01
CA THR A 460 8.67 -2.30 0.84
C THR A 460 8.27 -3.22 -0.33
N PRO A 461 8.64 -2.91 -1.59
CA PRO A 461 8.24 -3.73 -2.72
C PRO A 461 8.79 -5.16 -2.64
N GLY A 462 7.89 -6.14 -2.54
CA GLY A 462 8.21 -7.55 -2.55
C GLY A 462 6.98 -8.41 -2.23
N VAL A 463 7.18 -9.74 -2.24
CA VAL A 463 6.21 -10.69 -1.70
C VAL A 463 6.64 -11.05 -0.28
N HIS A 464 5.76 -10.80 0.68
CA HIS A 464 5.94 -11.04 2.10
C HIS A 464 5.07 -12.24 2.50
N GLN A 465 5.73 -13.35 2.81
CA GLN A 465 5.04 -14.51 3.36
C GLN A 465 4.61 -14.19 4.79
N VAL A 466 3.32 -14.37 5.10
CA VAL A 466 2.77 -14.12 6.44
C VAL A 466 2.29 -15.44 7.05
N ASP A 467 3.03 -15.93 8.04
CA ASP A 467 2.77 -17.18 8.75
C ASP A 467 1.78 -17.03 9.91
N ASP A 468 1.55 -15.80 10.35
CA ASP A 468 0.49 -15.40 11.26
C ASP A 468 -0.23 -14.14 10.73
N THR A 469 -1.33 -13.75 11.36
CA THR A 469 -2.04 -12.52 11.04
C THR A 469 -1.27 -11.29 11.53
N ILE A 470 -1.10 -10.30 10.66
CA ILE A 470 -0.68 -8.95 11.05
C ILE A 470 -1.88 -8.27 11.75
N ARG A 471 -1.71 -7.85 13.00
CA ARG A 471 -2.80 -7.35 13.86
C ARG A 471 -2.63 -5.87 14.16
N VAL A 472 -3.43 -5.04 13.49
CA VAL A 472 -3.44 -3.58 13.69
C VAL A 472 -4.48 -3.24 14.74
N THR A 473 -4.05 -3.03 15.98
CA THR A 473 -4.95 -2.82 17.13
C THR A 473 -4.99 -1.37 17.63
N ARG A 474 -4.04 -0.53 17.21
CA ARG A 474 -3.90 0.85 17.68
C ARG A 474 -4.63 1.84 16.77
N PRO A 475 -5.41 2.79 17.32
CA PRO A 475 -6.01 3.88 16.54
C PRO A 475 -4.97 4.65 15.71
N ASN A 476 -5.40 5.20 14.59
CA ASN A 476 -4.58 6.02 13.67
C ASN A 476 -3.38 5.30 13.04
N THR A 477 -3.29 3.97 13.16
CA THR A 477 -2.18 3.22 12.57
C THR A 477 -2.23 3.29 11.04
N VAL A 478 -1.08 3.59 10.43
CA VAL A 478 -0.87 3.57 8.99
C VAL A 478 -0.14 2.28 8.60
N VAL A 479 -0.67 1.59 7.60
CA VAL A 479 0.01 0.51 6.87
C VAL A 479 0.08 0.95 5.41
N LEU A 480 1.25 1.38 4.98
CA LEU A 480 1.51 1.90 3.63
C LEU A 480 2.41 0.93 2.86
N GLY A 481 1.97 0.45 1.70
CA GLY A 481 2.77 -0.33 0.77
C GLY A 481 3.37 0.54 -0.33
N LEU A 482 4.58 0.17 -0.76
CA LEU A 482 5.26 0.69 -1.94
C LEU A 482 5.35 -0.40 -3.01
N GLY A 483 5.23 0.00 -4.28
CA GLY A 483 5.46 -0.90 -5.42
C GLY A 483 4.54 -2.12 -5.44
N LEU A 484 3.31 -2.00 -4.91
CA LEU A 484 2.38 -3.09 -4.69
C LEU A 484 2.98 -4.27 -3.91
N ALA A 485 3.60 -3.95 -2.78
CA ALA A 485 3.97 -4.92 -1.76
C ALA A 485 2.83 -5.93 -1.55
N THR A 486 3.16 -7.21 -1.51
CA THR A 486 2.18 -8.29 -1.51
C THR A 486 2.29 -9.08 -0.22
N LEU A 487 1.18 -9.25 0.49
CA LEU A 487 1.08 -10.13 1.67
C LEU A 487 0.48 -11.47 1.23
N THR A 488 1.16 -12.57 1.53
CA THR A 488 0.72 -13.93 1.16
C THR A 488 0.61 -14.81 2.40
N PRO A 489 -0.61 -15.11 2.90
CA PRO A 489 -0.76 -15.95 4.09
C PRO A 489 -0.40 -17.41 3.78
N THR A 490 0.40 -18.03 4.62
CA THR A 490 0.89 -19.40 4.39
C THR A 490 0.18 -20.46 5.24
N THR A 491 -0.53 -20.05 6.31
CA THR A 491 -1.10 -20.93 7.32
C THR A 491 -2.64 -20.99 7.33
N GLY A 492 -3.30 -20.40 6.33
CA GLY A 492 -4.77 -20.33 6.26
C GLY A 492 -5.39 -19.35 7.26
N ARG A 493 -4.58 -18.45 7.83
CA ARG A 493 -5.04 -17.32 8.65
C ARG A 493 -5.27 -16.09 7.77
N ALA A 494 -5.99 -15.10 8.29
CA ALA A 494 -6.04 -13.79 7.67
C ALA A 494 -4.63 -13.21 7.52
N ALA A 495 -4.35 -12.55 6.40
CA ALA A 495 -3.07 -11.89 6.19
C ALA A 495 -2.95 -10.66 7.10
N LEU A 496 -4.03 -9.88 7.20
CA LEU A 496 -4.12 -8.70 8.04
C LEU A 496 -5.52 -8.58 8.65
N SER A 497 -5.57 -8.16 9.91
CA SER A 497 -6.79 -7.78 10.61
C SER A 497 -6.61 -6.46 11.35
N THR A 498 -7.70 -5.72 11.53
CA THR A 498 -7.73 -4.51 12.35
C THR A 498 -8.72 -4.69 13.49
N SER A 499 -8.39 -4.21 14.69
CA SER A 499 -9.40 -4.04 15.75
C SER A 499 -10.37 -2.91 15.36
N ASP A 500 -11.52 -2.88 16.03
CA ASP A 500 -12.50 -1.80 15.84
C ASP A 500 -12.06 -0.48 16.50
N VAL A 501 -11.17 0.24 15.82
CA VAL A 501 -10.55 1.48 16.32
C VAL A 501 -10.54 2.58 15.26
N ASP A 502 -10.51 3.83 15.71
CA ASP A 502 -10.50 5.01 14.83
C ASP A 502 -9.28 5.06 13.90
N GLY A 503 -9.50 5.60 12.70
CA GLY A 503 -8.45 6.27 11.93
C GLY A 503 -7.38 5.37 11.31
N VAL A 504 -7.55 4.04 11.31
CA VAL A 504 -6.61 3.14 10.63
C VAL A 504 -6.59 3.46 9.14
N ARG A 505 -5.40 3.49 8.54
CA ARG A 505 -5.21 3.74 7.10
C ARG A 505 -4.42 2.60 6.48
N LEU A 506 -5.08 1.81 5.65
CA LEU A 506 -4.48 0.73 4.86
C LEU A 506 -4.32 1.21 3.42
N ALA A 507 -3.12 1.15 2.87
CA ALA A 507 -2.83 1.78 1.59
C ALA A 507 -1.79 1.03 0.74
N GLY A 508 -2.08 0.79 -0.54
CA GLY A 508 -1.06 0.47 -1.56
C GLY A 508 -0.45 -0.93 -1.51
N PHE A 509 -1.22 -1.95 -1.12
CA PHE A 509 -0.73 -3.33 -1.06
C PHE A 509 -1.74 -4.33 -1.62
N LEU A 510 -1.21 -5.48 -2.05
CA LEU A 510 -1.98 -6.64 -2.50
C LEU A 510 -1.99 -7.70 -1.39
N VAL A 511 -3.12 -8.36 -1.19
CA VAL A 511 -3.21 -9.62 -0.43
C VAL A 511 -3.42 -10.76 -1.43
N ASP A 512 -2.47 -11.68 -1.51
CA ASP A 512 -2.50 -12.81 -2.45
C ASP A 512 -2.72 -14.12 -1.69
N ALA A 513 -3.85 -14.78 -1.91
CA ALA A 513 -4.29 -15.92 -1.11
C ALA A 513 -3.30 -17.09 -1.15
N GLY A 514 -3.02 -17.66 0.02
CA GLY A 514 -2.27 -18.91 0.17
C GLY A 514 -2.99 -20.14 -0.36
N VAL A 515 -2.23 -21.23 -0.58
CA VAL A 515 -2.81 -22.55 -0.93
C VAL A 515 -3.70 -23.13 0.16
N GLN A 516 -3.49 -22.71 1.41
CA GLN A 516 -4.35 -23.03 2.55
C GLN A 516 -5.53 -22.07 2.58
N ASN A 517 -6.74 -22.62 2.69
CA ASN A 517 -7.96 -21.80 2.71
C ASN A 517 -7.99 -20.89 3.93
N SER A 518 -8.05 -19.59 3.69
CA SER A 518 -8.27 -18.60 4.74
C SER A 518 -9.77 -18.32 4.92
N PRO A 519 -10.34 -18.39 6.13
CA PRO A 519 -11.74 -18.02 6.35
C PRO A 519 -12.04 -16.57 5.95
N VAL A 520 -11.06 -15.69 6.14
CA VAL A 520 -11.02 -14.31 5.64
C VAL A 520 -9.58 -13.96 5.28
N LEU A 521 -9.32 -13.20 4.20
CA LEU A 521 -7.96 -12.71 3.89
C LEU A 521 -7.66 -11.36 4.57
N LEU A 522 -8.62 -10.44 4.53
CA LEU A 522 -8.55 -9.12 5.15
C LEU A 522 -9.80 -8.82 5.97
N GLU A 523 -9.63 -8.51 7.26
CA GLU A 523 -10.72 -8.20 8.17
C GLU A 523 -10.59 -6.79 8.77
N ILE A 524 -11.64 -5.98 8.61
CA ILE A 524 -11.69 -4.60 9.08
C ILE A 524 -12.66 -4.47 10.26
N GLY A 525 -12.13 -4.32 11.47
CA GLY A 525 -12.90 -4.26 12.70
C GLY A 525 -13.37 -5.61 13.22
N ASP A 526 -13.68 -5.61 14.51
CA ASP A 526 -14.35 -6.72 15.20
C ASP A 526 -15.87 -6.68 14.96
N SER A 527 -16.58 -7.77 15.26
CA SER A 527 -18.05 -7.79 15.19
C SER A 527 -18.68 -6.87 16.25
N GLY A 528 -19.79 -6.19 15.92
CA GLY A 528 -20.48 -5.29 16.86
C GLY A 528 -19.86 -3.89 16.95
N ALA A 529 -19.36 -3.39 15.82
CA ALA A 529 -18.53 -2.20 15.72
C ALA A 529 -19.15 -0.88 16.22
N ALA A 530 -18.31 -0.03 16.79
CA ALA A 530 -18.57 1.33 17.24
C ALA A 530 -18.75 2.31 16.07
N ASP A 531 -19.19 3.53 16.40
CA ASP A 531 -19.23 4.63 15.43
C ASP A 531 -17.86 5.30 15.30
N HIS A 532 -17.44 5.56 14.05
CA HIS A 532 -16.15 6.16 13.70
C HIS A 532 -16.32 7.36 12.76
N THR A 533 -17.47 8.03 12.75
CA THR A 533 -17.79 9.09 11.77
C THR A 533 -16.73 10.20 11.72
N ALA A 534 -16.18 10.60 12.86
CA ALA A 534 -15.20 11.69 12.96
C ALA A 534 -13.80 11.30 12.43
N ASN A 535 -13.46 10.01 12.48
CA ASN A 535 -12.15 9.52 12.08
C ASN A 535 -12.25 8.05 11.63
N PRO A 536 -12.87 7.78 10.48
CA PRO A 536 -13.14 6.41 10.04
C PRO A 536 -11.85 5.67 9.72
N THR A 537 -11.89 4.34 9.69
CA THR A 537 -10.86 3.55 9.00
C THR A 537 -10.98 3.73 7.49
N SER A 538 -9.86 3.72 6.75
CA SER A 538 -9.90 3.81 5.28
C SER A 538 -8.92 2.88 4.57
N LEU A 539 -9.36 2.34 3.44
CA LEU A 539 -8.60 1.50 2.53
C LEU A 539 -8.38 2.24 1.22
N HIS A 540 -7.15 2.20 0.71
CA HIS A 540 -6.74 2.89 -0.53
C HIS A 540 -5.86 1.98 -1.37
N ASP A 541 -6.23 1.68 -2.60
CA ASP A 541 -5.40 0.80 -3.46
C ASP A 541 -5.06 -0.52 -2.75
N VAL A 542 -6.02 -1.07 -2.01
CA VAL A 542 -5.89 -2.36 -1.33
C VAL A 542 -6.57 -3.39 -2.22
N TYR A 543 -5.79 -4.34 -2.71
CA TYR A 543 -6.23 -5.34 -3.68
C TYR A 543 -6.17 -6.73 -3.07
N LEU A 544 -7.01 -7.64 -3.56
CA LEU A 544 -7.05 -9.03 -3.11
C LEU A 544 -7.12 -9.97 -4.31
N ARG A 545 -6.32 -11.04 -4.28
CA ARG A 545 -6.27 -12.07 -5.31
C ARG A 545 -6.46 -13.46 -4.72
N VAL A 546 -7.29 -14.28 -5.36
CA VAL A 546 -7.50 -15.71 -5.04
C VAL A 546 -7.25 -16.55 -6.29
N GLY A 547 -6.04 -17.09 -6.44
CA GLY A 547 -5.65 -17.84 -7.65
C GLY A 547 -4.70 -17.07 -8.57
N GLY A 548 -4.37 -17.63 -9.73
CA GLY A 548 -3.62 -16.95 -10.80
C GLY A 548 -2.10 -17.05 -10.64
N SER A 549 -1.55 -16.71 -9.48
CA SER A 549 -0.13 -16.94 -9.14
C SER A 549 0.13 -18.35 -8.61
N GLN A 550 -0.88 -18.94 -7.96
CA GLN A 550 -0.89 -20.25 -7.32
C GLN A 550 -2.34 -20.69 -7.09
N ALA A 551 -2.58 -21.90 -6.59
CA ALA A 551 -3.92 -22.39 -6.22
C ALA A 551 -4.41 -21.78 -4.89
N GLY A 552 -4.50 -20.44 -4.84
CA GLY A 552 -4.89 -19.66 -3.67
C GLY A 552 -6.37 -19.85 -3.30
N LYS A 553 -6.69 -19.86 -2.00
CA LYS A 553 -8.04 -20.18 -1.49
C LYS A 553 -8.49 -19.25 -0.38
N ALA A 554 -9.73 -18.80 -0.46
CA ALA A 554 -10.36 -18.04 0.62
C ALA A 554 -11.87 -18.31 0.68
N THR A 555 -12.44 -18.31 1.89
CA THR A 555 -13.89 -18.33 2.04
C THR A 555 -14.45 -16.94 1.76
N VAL A 556 -14.00 -15.93 2.48
CA VAL A 556 -14.28 -14.52 2.22
C VAL A 556 -12.97 -13.80 1.91
N SER A 557 -12.89 -12.99 0.86
CA SER A 557 -11.64 -12.25 0.63
C SER A 557 -11.54 -11.04 1.55
N MET A 558 -12.57 -10.18 1.59
CA MET A 558 -12.60 -9.00 2.46
C MET A 558 -13.87 -8.96 3.31
N ARG A 559 -13.71 -8.75 4.61
CA ARG A 559 -14.83 -8.48 5.54
C ARG A 559 -14.67 -7.12 6.20
N VAL A 560 -15.71 -6.30 6.14
CA VAL A 560 -15.74 -4.95 6.72
C VAL A 560 -16.82 -4.89 7.80
N ASN A 561 -16.40 -4.98 9.05
CA ASN A 561 -17.26 -4.90 10.23
C ASN A 561 -17.34 -3.46 10.76
N SER A 562 -16.23 -2.71 10.75
CA SER A 562 -16.20 -1.33 11.26
C SER A 562 -17.17 -0.41 10.52
N ARG A 563 -17.98 0.32 11.29
CA ARG A 563 -18.90 1.35 10.76
C ARG A 563 -18.12 2.52 10.18
N ASN A 564 -18.70 3.22 9.21
CA ASN A 564 -18.15 4.42 8.57
C ASN A 564 -16.87 4.22 7.76
N THR A 565 -16.39 2.98 7.60
CA THR A 565 -15.20 2.66 6.80
C THR A 565 -15.29 3.27 5.40
N ILE A 566 -14.19 3.86 4.94
CA ILE A 566 -14.06 4.36 3.57
C ILE A 566 -13.25 3.34 2.76
N ILE A 567 -13.85 2.76 1.74
CA ILE A 567 -13.18 1.87 0.78
C ILE A 567 -12.96 2.69 -0.48
N ASP A 568 -11.73 2.93 -0.89
CA ASP A 568 -11.42 3.84 -1.99
C ASP A 568 -10.39 3.23 -2.94
N HIS A 569 -10.91 2.65 -4.01
CA HIS A 569 -10.23 1.80 -4.98
C HIS A 569 -9.76 0.47 -4.37
N THR A 570 -10.62 -0.53 -4.53
CA THR A 570 -10.32 -1.92 -4.15
C THR A 570 -10.77 -2.85 -5.25
N TRP A 571 -9.88 -3.76 -5.63
CA TRP A 571 -10.18 -4.88 -6.53
C TRP A 571 -10.03 -6.19 -5.77
N VAL A 572 -11.11 -6.97 -5.72
CA VAL A 572 -11.19 -8.26 -5.05
C VAL A 572 -11.48 -9.30 -6.10
N TRP A 573 -10.45 -10.03 -6.51
CA TRP A 573 -10.46 -10.85 -7.72
C TRP A 573 -10.22 -12.32 -7.38
N ARG A 574 -11.23 -13.16 -7.60
CA ARG A 574 -10.99 -14.60 -7.74
C ARG A 574 -10.50 -14.82 -9.16
N ALA A 575 -9.29 -15.35 -9.30
CA ALA A 575 -8.66 -15.42 -10.60
C ALA A 575 -9.48 -16.23 -11.62
N ASP A 576 -9.67 -15.68 -12.81
CA ASP A 576 -10.28 -16.34 -13.98
C ASP A 576 -9.23 -16.94 -14.95
N HIS A 577 -7.96 -16.55 -14.81
CA HIS A 577 -6.84 -17.09 -15.59
C HIS A 577 -5.53 -17.17 -14.77
N GLY A 578 -4.56 -17.91 -15.31
CA GLY A 578 -3.26 -18.15 -14.70
C GLY A 578 -3.16 -19.51 -14.00
N ALA A 579 -2.15 -19.67 -13.14
CA ALA A 579 -1.89 -20.91 -12.43
C ALA A 579 -2.93 -21.16 -11.32
N GLY A 580 -3.34 -22.43 -11.17
CA GLY A 580 -4.22 -22.85 -10.08
C GLY A 580 -5.64 -22.32 -10.18
N VAL A 581 -6.13 -22.02 -11.39
CA VAL A 581 -7.48 -21.50 -11.63
C VAL A 581 -8.40 -22.57 -12.18
N SER A 582 -9.49 -22.82 -11.46
CA SER A 582 -10.67 -23.58 -11.88
C SER A 582 -11.73 -23.52 -10.78
N TRP A 583 -12.94 -24.00 -11.06
CA TRP A 583 -14.03 -24.08 -10.08
C TRP A 583 -13.62 -24.73 -8.74
N THR A 584 -12.64 -25.64 -8.76
CA THR A 584 -12.19 -26.37 -7.56
C THR A 584 -10.77 -26.03 -7.12
N ALA A 585 -9.95 -25.39 -7.96
CA ALA A 585 -8.55 -25.12 -7.66
C ALA A 585 -8.34 -23.86 -6.79
N ASN A 586 -9.08 -22.79 -7.08
CA ASN A 586 -9.06 -21.53 -6.34
C ASN A 586 -10.45 -21.17 -5.76
N PRO A 587 -11.04 -22.00 -4.88
CA PRO A 587 -12.34 -21.70 -4.29
C PRO A 587 -12.36 -20.33 -3.61
N GLY A 588 -13.46 -19.63 -3.82
CA GLY A 588 -13.74 -18.28 -3.35
C GLY A 588 -15.23 -18.11 -3.15
N GLN A 589 -15.73 -18.22 -1.92
CA GLN A 589 -17.17 -18.19 -1.68
C GLN A 589 -17.76 -16.79 -1.89
N ASN A 590 -17.26 -15.79 -1.17
CA ASN A 590 -17.67 -14.40 -1.32
C ASN A 590 -16.45 -13.49 -1.47
N GLY A 591 -16.55 -12.46 -2.31
CA GLY A 591 -15.48 -11.48 -2.45
C GLY A 591 -15.47 -10.54 -1.27
N VAL A 592 -16.54 -9.77 -1.12
CA VAL A 592 -16.65 -8.73 -0.11
C VAL A 592 -17.93 -8.90 0.71
N VAL A 593 -17.79 -8.83 2.03
CA VAL A 593 -18.92 -8.80 2.97
C VAL A 593 -18.82 -7.53 3.82
N VAL A 594 -19.79 -6.63 3.68
CA VAL A 594 -19.87 -5.37 4.43
C VAL A 594 -20.94 -5.49 5.51
N ASN A 595 -20.52 -5.60 6.76
CA ASN A 595 -21.39 -5.65 7.94
C ASN A 595 -21.57 -4.27 8.58
N GLY A 596 -20.57 -3.39 8.50
CA GLY A 596 -20.61 -2.07 9.12
C GLY A 596 -21.63 -1.14 8.47
N ASP A 597 -22.34 -0.37 9.29
CA ASP A 597 -23.20 0.72 8.83
C ASP A 597 -22.37 1.90 8.30
N ASN A 598 -22.97 2.73 7.45
CA ASN A 598 -22.43 3.97 6.90
C ASN A 598 -21.09 3.82 6.15
N VAL A 599 -20.75 2.61 5.72
CA VAL A 599 -19.58 2.36 4.88
C VAL A 599 -19.77 3.05 3.53
N THR A 600 -18.72 3.74 3.05
CA THR A 600 -18.72 4.39 1.74
C THR A 600 -17.64 3.77 0.87
N ALA A 601 -18.00 3.32 -0.33
CA ALA A 601 -17.10 2.75 -1.31
C ALA A 601 -17.01 3.61 -2.57
N TYR A 602 -15.79 3.89 -3.04
CA TYR A 602 -15.51 4.50 -4.33
C TYR A 602 -14.66 3.52 -5.14
N GLY A 603 -15.11 3.14 -6.34
CA GLY A 603 -14.36 2.25 -7.22
C GLY A 603 -14.17 0.88 -6.58
N LEU A 604 -15.27 0.18 -6.36
CA LEU A 604 -15.27 -1.17 -5.82
C LEU A 604 -15.43 -2.18 -6.95
N PHE A 605 -14.40 -2.98 -7.17
CA PHE A 605 -14.33 -4.00 -8.22
C PHE A 605 -14.29 -5.37 -7.54
N VAL A 606 -15.24 -6.26 -7.82
CA VAL A 606 -15.28 -7.58 -7.16
C VAL A 606 -15.71 -8.63 -8.17
N GLU A 607 -14.93 -9.68 -8.39
CA GLU A 607 -15.12 -10.54 -9.57
C GLU A 607 -14.91 -12.04 -9.30
N HIS A 608 -15.71 -12.83 -10.01
CA HIS A 608 -15.63 -14.28 -10.22
C HIS A 608 -15.83 -15.18 -8.99
N TYR A 609 -16.49 -14.72 -7.93
CA TYR A 609 -16.74 -15.54 -6.74
C TYR A 609 -17.89 -16.55 -6.95
N GLN A 610 -17.83 -17.66 -6.21
CA GLN A 610 -18.71 -18.82 -6.35
C GLN A 610 -20.10 -18.65 -5.70
N GLN A 611 -20.30 -17.56 -4.97
CA GLN A 611 -21.61 -17.10 -4.50
C GLN A 611 -21.74 -15.59 -4.77
N TYR A 612 -22.42 -14.85 -3.88
CA TYR A 612 -22.48 -13.39 -3.98
C TYR A 612 -21.08 -12.79 -3.99
N ASN A 613 -20.78 -11.99 -5.01
CA ASN A 613 -19.47 -11.36 -5.13
C ASN A 613 -19.35 -10.24 -4.09
N LEU A 614 -20.40 -9.43 -3.94
CA LEU A 614 -20.58 -8.46 -2.87
C LEU A 614 -21.86 -8.74 -2.07
N VAL A 615 -21.73 -8.82 -0.75
CA VAL A 615 -22.84 -8.84 0.22
C VAL A 615 -22.78 -7.59 1.09
N TRP A 616 -23.88 -6.85 1.17
CA TRP A 616 -24.00 -5.64 1.99
C TRP A 616 -25.10 -5.80 3.04
N ASN A 617 -24.70 -5.90 4.30
CA ASN A 617 -25.56 -6.13 5.45
C ASN A 617 -25.81 -4.84 6.27
N GLY A 618 -24.90 -3.87 6.22
CA GLY A 618 -25.00 -2.61 6.98
C GLY A 618 -25.94 -1.57 6.33
N ASN A 619 -26.59 -0.75 7.16
CA ASN A 619 -27.40 0.39 6.75
C ASN A 619 -26.55 1.60 6.33
N GLY A 620 -27.14 2.55 5.62
CA GLY A 620 -26.50 3.81 5.24
C GLY A 620 -25.35 3.67 4.25
N GLY A 621 -25.19 2.48 3.65
CA GLY A 621 -24.11 2.20 2.72
C GLY A 621 -24.18 3.06 1.46
N ARG A 622 -23.03 3.49 0.95
CA ARG A 622 -22.92 4.26 -0.30
C ARG A 622 -21.86 3.66 -1.22
N VAL A 623 -22.19 3.47 -2.50
CA VAL A 623 -21.24 2.96 -3.51
C VAL A 623 -21.22 3.88 -4.73
N TYR A 624 -20.03 4.31 -5.13
CA TYR A 624 -19.79 5.13 -6.32
C TYR A 624 -18.85 4.37 -7.25
N LEU A 625 -19.35 3.94 -8.40
CA LEU A 625 -18.76 2.90 -9.23
C LEU A 625 -18.67 1.54 -8.50
N TYR A 626 -19.45 0.58 -8.99
CA TYR A 626 -19.22 -0.84 -8.78
C TYR A 626 -19.05 -1.53 -10.12
N GLN A 627 -18.08 -2.42 -10.21
CA GLN A 627 -17.92 -3.30 -11.36
C GLN A 627 -17.74 -4.74 -10.89
N ASN A 628 -18.37 -5.65 -11.63
CA ASN A 628 -18.33 -7.07 -11.36
C ASN A 628 -18.41 -7.86 -12.66
N GLU A 629 -17.69 -8.98 -12.66
CA GLU A 629 -17.92 -10.10 -13.55
C GLU A 629 -18.29 -11.33 -12.73
N LEU A 630 -19.35 -12.02 -13.13
CA LEU A 630 -19.71 -13.33 -12.57
C LEU A 630 -18.63 -14.38 -12.91
N PRO A 631 -18.52 -15.49 -12.14
CA PRO A 631 -17.53 -16.52 -12.44
C PRO A 631 -17.74 -17.10 -13.83
N TYR A 632 -16.66 -17.28 -14.58
CA TYR A 632 -16.72 -17.87 -15.93
C TYR A 632 -16.83 -19.39 -15.91
N ASP A 633 -16.45 -19.98 -14.78
CA ASP A 633 -16.19 -21.40 -14.60
C ASP A 633 -17.25 -22.23 -13.83
N PRO A 634 -18.51 -21.80 -13.59
CA PRO A 634 -19.54 -22.71 -13.11
C PRO A 634 -19.70 -23.89 -14.07
N PRO A 635 -19.58 -25.15 -13.61
CA PRO A 635 -19.57 -26.30 -14.51
C PRO A 635 -20.96 -26.61 -15.10
N ASN A 636 -22.02 -26.24 -14.38
CA ASN A 636 -23.41 -26.44 -14.78
C ASN A 636 -24.34 -25.61 -13.88
N GLN A 637 -25.62 -25.53 -14.25
CA GLN A 637 -26.60 -24.77 -13.48
C GLN A 637 -26.73 -25.29 -12.04
N ALA A 638 -26.64 -26.60 -11.79
CA ALA A 638 -26.81 -27.17 -10.45
C ALA A 638 -25.71 -26.71 -9.47
N ALA A 639 -24.48 -26.51 -9.95
CA ALA A 639 -23.40 -25.90 -9.17
C ALA A 639 -23.58 -24.39 -8.95
N TRP A 640 -24.42 -23.75 -9.77
CA TRP A 640 -24.76 -22.32 -9.73
C TRP A 640 -26.23 -22.11 -9.33
N MET A 641 -26.65 -22.71 -8.23
CA MET A 641 -27.98 -22.47 -7.62
C MET A 641 -27.84 -21.83 -6.25
N ASN A 642 -28.74 -20.90 -5.94
CA ASN A 642 -28.96 -20.37 -4.59
C ASN A 642 -30.36 -20.79 -4.12
N GLY A 643 -30.44 -21.98 -3.51
CA GLY A 643 -31.72 -22.61 -3.20
C GLY A 643 -32.52 -22.86 -4.47
N SER A 644 -33.70 -22.23 -4.61
CA SER A 644 -34.53 -22.32 -5.81
C SER A 644 -34.20 -21.26 -6.88
N LYS A 645 -33.34 -20.28 -6.57
CA LYS A 645 -32.92 -19.24 -7.53
C LYS A 645 -31.76 -19.72 -8.38
N ARG A 646 -31.76 -19.34 -9.66
CA ARG A 646 -30.64 -19.60 -10.56
C ARG A 646 -29.54 -18.58 -10.30
N GLY A 647 -28.41 -19.05 -9.77
CA GLY A 647 -27.22 -18.25 -9.54
C GLY A 647 -27.26 -17.32 -8.35
N TRP A 648 -26.15 -16.61 -8.19
CA TRP A 648 -25.92 -15.61 -7.16
C TRP A 648 -25.66 -14.26 -7.84
N ALA A 649 -26.28 -13.19 -7.34
CA ALA A 649 -26.07 -11.85 -7.85
C ALA A 649 -24.61 -11.40 -7.66
N GLY A 650 -24.13 -10.52 -8.55
CA GLY A 650 -22.85 -9.85 -8.36
C GLY A 650 -22.90 -9.00 -7.09
N TYR A 651 -24.04 -8.33 -6.85
CA TYR A 651 -24.23 -7.46 -5.70
C TYR A 651 -25.57 -7.72 -5.00
N LYS A 652 -25.50 -8.25 -3.77
CA LYS A 652 -26.61 -8.42 -2.84
C LYS A 652 -26.60 -7.38 -1.71
N VAL A 653 -27.65 -6.55 -1.63
CA VAL A 653 -28.01 -5.82 -0.40
C VAL A 653 -28.98 -6.69 0.40
N ALA A 654 -28.66 -6.97 1.66
CA ALA A 654 -29.44 -7.86 2.50
C ALA A 654 -30.88 -7.35 2.73
N ASP A 655 -31.83 -8.27 2.88
CA ASP A 655 -33.26 -7.93 2.98
C ASP A 655 -33.60 -7.16 4.26
N SER A 656 -32.74 -7.21 5.28
CA SER A 656 -32.87 -6.43 6.51
C SER A 656 -32.53 -4.95 6.31
N VAL A 657 -31.73 -4.58 5.31
CA VAL A 657 -31.25 -3.20 5.10
C VAL A 657 -32.41 -2.25 4.76
N THR A 658 -32.48 -1.12 5.46
CA THR A 658 -33.50 -0.09 5.25
C THR A 658 -32.97 1.12 4.48
N THR A 659 -31.65 1.32 4.46
CA THR A 659 -31.01 2.44 3.77
C THR A 659 -29.74 2.02 3.05
N HIS A 660 -29.63 2.33 1.76
CA HIS A 660 -28.47 2.06 0.92
C HIS A 660 -28.53 2.91 -0.35
N GLN A 661 -27.39 3.35 -0.89
CA GLN A 661 -27.32 4.10 -2.15
C GLN A 661 -26.19 3.59 -3.03
N ALA A 662 -26.44 3.36 -4.32
CA ALA A 662 -25.42 3.00 -5.28
C ALA A 662 -25.55 3.82 -6.57
N PHE A 663 -24.42 4.27 -7.12
CA PHE A 663 -24.35 5.17 -8.28
C PHE A 663 -23.39 4.60 -9.32
N GLY A 664 -23.90 4.35 -10.53
CA GLY A 664 -23.13 3.80 -11.64
C GLY A 664 -22.60 2.41 -11.30
N VAL A 665 -23.42 1.37 -11.43
CA VAL A 665 -23.02 0.01 -11.04
C VAL A 665 -23.21 -0.99 -12.17
N GLY A 666 -22.22 -1.88 -12.38
CA GLY A 666 -22.22 -2.85 -13.47
C GLY A 666 -21.96 -4.29 -13.01
N VAL A 667 -22.67 -5.24 -13.62
CA VAL A 667 -22.47 -6.70 -13.46
C VAL A 667 -22.49 -7.38 -14.82
N TYR A 668 -21.42 -8.10 -15.15
CA TYR A 668 -21.23 -8.75 -16.45
C TYR A 668 -21.18 -10.27 -16.30
N CYS A 669 -21.51 -11.01 -17.35
CA CYS A 669 -21.30 -12.46 -17.39
C CYS A 669 -20.54 -12.89 -18.64
N PHE A 670 -19.71 -13.92 -18.48
CA PHE A 670 -19.02 -14.64 -19.55
C PHE A 670 -18.88 -16.11 -19.13
N ASN A 671 -19.97 -16.86 -19.12
CA ASN A 671 -20.00 -18.24 -18.58
C ASN A 671 -19.30 -19.22 -19.53
N GLN A 672 -17.98 -19.07 -19.69
CA GLN A 672 -17.15 -19.77 -20.66
C GLN A 672 -17.20 -21.29 -20.50
N ALA A 673 -17.17 -21.79 -19.26
CA ALA A 673 -17.19 -23.24 -19.01
C ALA A 673 -18.54 -23.86 -19.39
N ASN A 674 -19.64 -23.12 -19.26
CA ASN A 674 -20.97 -23.57 -19.64
C ASN A 674 -21.90 -22.39 -19.96
N PRO A 675 -22.03 -22.00 -21.25
CA PRO A 675 -22.84 -20.86 -21.66
C PRO A 675 -24.34 -21.01 -21.39
N SER A 676 -24.83 -22.21 -21.06
CA SER A 676 -26.23 -22.44 -20.70
C SER A 676 -26.58 -22.05 -19.26
N VAL A 677 -25.58 -21.72 -18.44
CA VAL A 677 -25.80 -21.26 -17.06
C VAL A 677 -26.47 -19.89 -17.08
N VAL A 678 -27.54 -19.77 -16.30
CA VAL A 678 -28.33 -18.56 -16.12
C VAL A 678 -28.16 -18.04 -14.69
N THR A 679 -28.06 -16.71 -14.57
CA THR A 679 -28.18 -15.97 -13.32
C THR A 679 -29.46 -15.15 -13.34
N ASP A 680 -30.33 -15.30 -12.34
CA ASP A 680 -31.64 -14.65 -12.33
C ASP A 680 -31.56 -13.12 -12.28
N ASN A 681 -30.62 -12.58 -11.48
CA ASN A 681 -30.45 -11.14 -11.31
C ASN A 681 -28.96 -10.77 -11.21
N ALA A 682 -28.57 -9.69 -11.88
CA ALA A 682 -27.26 -9.06 -11.67
C ALA A 682 -27.14 -8.45 -10.27
N PHE A 683 -28.20 -7.77 -9.82
CA PHE A 683 -28.31 -7.12 -8.51
C PHE A 683 -29.52 -7.67 -7.75
N GLU A 684 -29.37 -7.82 -6.43
CA GLU A 684 -30.47 -8.17 -5.52
C GLU A 684 -30.53 -7.18 -4.35
N ALA A 685 -31.69 -6.59 -4.10
CA ALA A 685 -31.88 -5.61 -3.02
C ALA A 685 -33.30 -5.66 -2.44
N PRO A 686 -33.57 -5.16 -1.22
CA PRO A 686 -34.94 -4.94 -0.78
C PRO A 686 -35.58 -3.78 -1.54
N ASN A 687 -36.83 -3.96 -2.00
CA ASN A 687 -37.61 -2.87 -2.58
C ASN A 687 -38.16 -1.97 -1.46
N ARG A 688 -37.41 -0.92 -1.10
CA ARG A 688 -37.74 0.03 -0.03
C ARG A 688 -37.33 1.45 -0.45
N PRO A 689 -38.06 2.51 -0.03
CA PRO A 689 -37.74 3.89 -0.41
C PRO A 689 -36.32 4.38 -0.05
N GLY A 690 -35.69 3.78 0.97
CA GLY A 690 -34.35 4.12 1.44
C GLY A 690 -33.21 3.34 0.76
N VAL A 691 -33.51 2.30 -0.02
CA VAL A 691 -32.52 1.48 -0.72
C VAL A 691 -32.58 1.80 -2.20
N ARG A 692 -31.65 2.61 -2.69
CA ARG A 692 -31.68 3.20 -4.02
C ARG A 692 -30.46 2.84 -4.86
N PHE A 693 -30.69 2.56 -6.12
CA PHE A 693 -29.67 2.39 -7.14
C PHE A 693 -29.93 3.36 -8.27
N THR A 694 -28.88 4.01 -8.75
CA THR A 694 -28.88 4.95 -9.86
C THR A 694 -27.88 4.44 -10.90
N HIS A 695 -28.35 4.30 -12.14
CA HIS A 695 -27.54 3.91 -13.31
C HIS A 695 -26.93 2.52 -13.19
N LEU A 696 -27.76 1.48 -13.31
CA LEU A 696 -27.35 0.08 -13.30
C LEU A 696 -27.15 -0.41 -14.74
N VAL A 697 -26.15 -1.26 -14.94
CA VAL A 697 -25.88 -1.93 -16.21
C VAL A 697 -25.66 -3.44 -16.00
N ALA A 698 -26.21 -4.24 -16.92
CA ALA A 698 -25.89 -5.67 -17.04
C ALA A 698 -25.53 -6.03 -18.50
N VAL A 699 -24.51 -6.87 -18.66
CA VAL A 699 -23.96 -7.25 -19.98
C VAL A 699 -23.66 -8.75 -20.03
N SER A 700 -24.01 -9.41 -21.13
CA SER A 700 -23.47 -10.73 -21.48
C SER A 700 -22.35 -10.55 -22.51
N LEU A 701 -21.11 -10.78 -22.09
CA LEU A 701 -19.94 -10.53 -22.91
C LEU A 701 -19.93 -11.53 -24.08
N GLY A 702 -20.02 -11.02 -25.32
CA GLY A 702 -20.08 -11.87 -26.52
C GLY A 702 -21.31 -12.79 -26.59
N GLY A 703 -22.32 -12.60 -25.73
CA GLY A 703 -23.50 -13.47 -25.65
C GLY A 703 -23.22 -14.81 -24.96
N VAL A 704 -22.13 -14.89 -24.17
CA VAL A 704 -21.71 -16.11 -23.49
C VAL A 704 -22.26 -16.11 -22.06
N GLY A 705 -23.35 -16.84 -21.85
CA GLY A 705 -24.08 -16.87 -20.59
C GLY A 705 -25.24 -15.89 -20.55
N THR A 706 -26.07 -15.99 -19.50
CA THR A 706 -27.31 -15.22 -19.39
C THR A 706 -27.46 -14.59 -18.01
N ILE A 707 -27.76 -13.29 -17.98
CA ILE A 707 -28.33 -12.60 -16.82
C ILE A 707 -29.80 -12.33 -17.17
N ALA A 708 -30.76 -12.95 -16.46
CA ALA A 708 -32.17 -12.84 -16.82
C ALA A 708 -32.76 -11.45 -16.53
N ASN A 709 -32.24 -10.74 -15.52
CA ASN A 709 -32.68 -9.41 -15.14
C ASN A 709 -31.53 -8.57 -14.58
N VAL A 710 -31.61 -7.25 -14.75
CA VAL A 710 -30.65 -6.32 -14.11
C VAL A 710 -30.83 -6.37 -12.59
N ILE A 711 -32.02 -6.10 -12.06
CA ILE A 711 -32.26 -6.08 -10.62
C ILE A 711 -33.64 -6.61 -10.27
N ASN A 712 -33.73 -7.62 -9.38
CA ASN A 712 -35.00 -8.16 -8.84
C ASN A 712 -36.14 -8.35 -9.87
N GLY A 713 -35.87 -8.98 -11.02
CA GLY A 713 -36.89 -9.17 -12.07
C GLY A 713 -37.12 -7.96 -12.99
N THR A 714 -36.35 -6.88 -12.84
CA THR A 714 -36.44 -5.63 -13.62
C THR A 714 -35.23 -5.45 -14.54
N GLY A 715 -35.42 -4.82 -15.69
CA GLY A 715 -34.35 -4.48 -16.64
C GLY A 715 -34.15 -5.46 -17.80
N GLY A 716 -34.77 -6.64 -17.73
CA GLY A 716 -34.79 -7.64 -18.80
C GLY A 716 -33.47 -8.40 -18.98
N GLN A 717 -33.53 -9.38 -19.87
CA GLN A 717 -32.47 -10.37 -20.09
C GLN A 717 -31.30 -9.81 -20.90
N ALA A 718 -30.08 -10.07 -20.44
CA ALA A 718 -28.82 -9.87 -21.15
C ALA A 718 -28.23 -11.22 -21.59
N ASP A 719 -28.28 -11.52 -22.89
CA ASP A 719 -27.83 -12.79 -23.48
C ASP A 719 -27.31 -12.68 -24.93
N LEU A 720 -27.27 -11.47 -25.49
CA LEU A 720 -26.78 -11.24 -26.85
C LEU A 720 -25.46 -10.46 -26.83
N ALA A 721 -24.58 -10.75 -27.81
CA ALA A 721 -23.21 -10.21 -27.87
C ALA A 721 -23.07 -8.68 -27.79
N ASN A 722 -24.03 -7.94 -28.36
CA ASN A 722 -23.99 -6.48 -28.42
C ASN A 722 -25.13 -5.84 -27.60
N GLN A 723 -25.72 -6.59 -26.67
CA GLN A 723 -26.85 -6.13 -25.88
C GLN A 723 -26.38 -5.65 -24.51
N ILE A 724 -26.72 -4.40 -24.22
CA ILE A 724 -26.50 -3.78 -22.91
C ILE A 724 -27.87 -3.54 -22.29
N ARG A 725 -28.05 -3.97 -21.04
CA ARG A 725 -29.27 -3.74 -20.28
C ARG A 725 -29.05 -2.69 -19.22
N TYR A 726 -29.92 -1.70 -19.22
CA TYR A 726 -29.85 -0.57 -18.31
C TYR A 726 -31.10 -0.49 -17.44
N VAL A 727 -30.90 -0.09 -16.19
CA VAL A 727 -31.98 0.40 -15.30
C VAL A 727 -31.50 1.74 -14.76
N VAL A 728 -32.22 2.82 -15.07
CA VAL A 728 -31.78 4.17 -14.69
C VAL A 728 -31.93 4.39 -13.18
N ASN A 729 -33.02 3.91 -12.57
CA ASN A 729 -33.28 4.04 -11.13
C ASN A 729 -33.95 2.77 -10.59
N TYR A 730 -33.70 2.44 -9.33
CA TYR A 730 -34.38 1.36 -8.61
C TYR A 730 -34.40 1.60 -7.08
N PRO A 731 -35.48 1.27 -6.36
CA PRO A 731 -36.81 1.04 -6.91
C PRO A 731 -37.43 2.33 -7.46
#